data_AF-R6TYC4-F1
#
_entry.id   AF-R6TYC4-F1
#
_cell.length_a   1.000
_cell.length_b   1.000
_cell.length_c   1.000
_cell.angle_alpha   90.00
_cell.angle_beta   90.00
_cell.angle_gamma   90.00
#
_symmetry.space_group_name_H-M   'P 1'
#
loop_
_entity.id
_entity.type
_entity.pdbx_description
1 polymer ?
#
loop_
_entity_poly.entity_id
_entity_poly.type
_entity_poly.pdbx_seq_one_letter_code
_entity_poly.pdbx_strand_id
1 'polypeptide(L)'
;MKFTYPEHTVIDTFYTNEDGYLITPETLGYGKGYYLVEVKAPYGYVLSSDPVYFDVTEDNATDEGGLTIVNVKRSNIPQKGVIHITKTGEVFQSVVINDQMHKPVYEVKNLSGAVFEIRAAEDIYTLDGVMHYAKGELVDTITTGSDGIATSKELYLGKYDIQEVTAPHSMVLNGKVQTVELVYAGQEISITETSGNLYNERQKVKVSLEKALEQNELFGIGMNAELKNITFGLYAQTDIVAADGTKIPEGGLIEIIAFDENGKAVISTDLPLGSYYVQERSTDDHYILSDEKFGFEFTYGDQTVEVTHLAVNNGAAIKNELKYGSVSGLKVDEDGKVIKGAVFGLFSNDENEYTRENAYMVTESAEDGTFKFENIPYGTWVVREIQPAVGFVLNEKAYQITIKEDGDVVEIKLENRYIRGDIEGLKLDEDGNVIAGAKFGLFKPGTTEFTEETAVLVTESDSEGKFRFEDIRFGKWIVRELVPATGYVLNETPVEVNIQTEGEVINISFENKFIRSDIKGYKVDEDGKPVEGALFGLFTETDTEFTEENAVLTAKSDADGIFFFDDIRFGKWIVKELAPAEGFVANDTVFPIDVTTDGAVIEINAENRHIYGMVHTTKVDKDYPDNLLAGAIFEIYMDVDGNKEFNADVDTLVGEMVEYEPGLYELENLRYGGYFLYEKQAPVNYVKDDAYHYFAIVNDGEMVEVENEAGIGFINNHMVGNLKIVKSSSDGRVEGFSFRVTGENYDEVFKTDANGEIFIEGLRIGKYTVTEVEDEVSAGYKRPDPVEVELVADETLTVNVHNDKITIEEPPKTGDNSNMGLWFGLLMLSCLGMVGTVIYGRRRRRKDAEV
;
A
#
# COMPACT_ATOMS: atom_id res chain seq x y z
N MET A 1 -43.94 -82.62 -127.73
CA MET A 1 -43.80 -83.08 -129.12
C MET A 1 -43.07 -84.42 -129.14
N LYS A 2 -43.36 -85.31 -130.11
CA LYS A 2 -42.77 -86.66 -130.19
C LYS A 2 -42.17 -86.85 -131.58
N PHE A 3 -40.87 -87.11 -131.67
CA PHE A 3 -40.22 -87.52 -132.91
C PHE A 3 -39.61 -88.91 -132.77
N THR A 4 -39.50 -89.63 -133.89
CA THR A 4 -39.23 -91.08 -133.94
C THR A 4 -37.88 -91.46 -134.56
N TYR A 5 -37.01 -90.49 -134.88
CA TYR A 5 -35.69 -90.72 -135.47
C TYR A 5 -34.66 -89.73 -134.93
N PRO A 6 -33.44 -90.17 -134.57
CA PRO A 6 -32.92 -91.54 -134.58
C PRO A 6 -33.44 -92.44 -133.45
N GLU A 7 -34.05 -91.87 -132.40
CA GLU A 7 -34.74 -92.59 -131.32
C GLU A 7 -36.06 -91.89 -130.96
N HIS A 8 -37.00 -92.62 -130.36
CA HIS A 8 -38.27 -92.04 -129.92
C HIS A 8 -38.02 -91.11 -128.72
N THR A 9 -38.08 -89.81 -128.95
CA THR A 9 -37.85 -88.79 -127.93
C THR A 9 -39.10 -87.93 -127.76
N VAL A 10 -39.49 -87.69 -126.51
CA VAL A 10 -40.51 -86.72 -126.14
C VAL A 10 -39.77 -85.44 -125.75
N ILE A 11 -39.98 -84.34 -126.48
CA ILE A 11 -39.59 -83.01 -126.02
C ILE A 11 -40.84 -82.34 -125.46
N ASP A 12 -40.84 -82.12 -124.16
CA ASP A 12 -41.85 -81.34 -123.43
C ASP A 12 -41.29 -80.04 -122.84
N THR A 13 -39.97 -79.90 -122.82
CA THR A 13 -39.25 -78.72 -122.33
C THR A 13 -38.51 -78.04 -123.48
N PHE A 14 -38.67 -76.71 -123.59
CA PHE A 14 -38.05 -75.89 -124.63
C PHE A 14 -37.21 -74.79 -123.98
N TYR A 15 -36.20 -74.33 -124.71
CA TYR A 15 -35.30 -73.25 -124.28
C TYR A 15 -35.49 -72.04 -125.18
N THR A 16 -35.55 -70.85 -124.58
CA THR A 16 -35.45 -69.59 -125.30
C THR A 16 -34.02 -69.37 -125.81
N ASN A 17 -33.89 -68.64 -126.92
CA ASN A 17 -32.60 -68.19 -127.43
C ASN A 17 -32.08 -66.95 -126.68
N GLU A 18 -30.95 -66.40 -127.10
CA GLU A 18 -30.33 -65.19 -126.51
C GLU A 18 -31.24 -63.95 -126.59
N ASP A 19 -32.13 -63.90 -127.59
CA ASP A 19 -33.10 -62.82 -127.77
C ASP A 19 -34.40 -63.03 -126.96
N GLY A 20 -34.48 -64.10 -126.15
CA GLY A 20 -35.58 -64.35 -125.23
C GLY A 20 -36.84 -64.97 -125.84
N TYR A 21 -36.79 -65.50 -127.07
CA TYR A 21 -37.93 -66.17 -127.70
C TYR A 21 -37.60 -67.62 -128.11
N LEU A 22 -38.62 -68.42 -128.36
CA LEU A 22 -38.49 -69.75 -128.95
C LEU A 22 -39.60 -69.96 -129.99
N ILE A 23 -39.27 -70.66 -131.06
CA ILE A 23 -40.24 -71.15 -132.04
C ILE A 23 -40.26 -72.67 -131.91
N THR A 24 -41.45 -73.27 -131.83
CA THR A 24 -41.54 -74.73 -131.69
C THR A 24 -41.00 -75.43 -132.94
N PRO A 25 -40.25 -76.54 -132.79
CA PRO A 25 -39.64 -77.24 -133.92
C PRO A 25 -40.66 -77.92 -134.85
N GLU A 26 -41.88 -78.14 -134.38
CA GLU A 26 -43.01 -78.63 -135.16
C GLU A 26 -44.20 -77.67 -135.06
N THR A 27 -45.08 -77.70 -136.06
CA THR A 27 -46.34 -76.97 -136.03
C THR A 27 -47.27 -77.56 -134.98
N LEU A 28 -47.80 -76.72 -134.08
CA LEU A 28 -48.90 -77.12 -133.20
C LEU A 28 -50.19 -77.20 -134.03
N GLY A 29 -50.95 -78.29 -133.87
CA GLY A 29 -52.26 -78.42 -134.51
C GLY A 29 -53.25 -77.39 -133.97
N TYR A 30 -54.29 -77.07 -134.75
CA TYR A 30 -55.40 -76.26 -134.25
C TYR A 30 -56.06 -76.94 -133.04
N GLY A 31 -56.28 -76.17 -131.98
CA GLY A 31 -56.82 -76.71 -130.73
C GLY A 31 -56.91 -75.67 -129.63
N LYS A 32 -57.70 -75.97 -128.60
CA LYS A 32 -57.90 -75.11 -127.43
C LYS A 32 -57.25 -75.69 -126.19
N GLY A 33 -56.83 -74.82 -125.28
CA GLY A 33 -56.29 -75.21 -123.98
C GLY A 33 -54.83 -75.68 -124.02
N TYR A 34 -54.04 -75.25 -125.02
CA TYR A 34 -52.59 -75.35 -124.91
C TYR A 34 -52.13 -74.48 -123.75
N TYR A 35 -51.02 -74.84 -123.12
CA TYR A 35 -50.43 -74.02 -122.08
C TYR A 35 -48.91 -74.12 -122.08
N LEU A 36 -48.27 -73.03 -121.67
CA LEU A 36 -46.85 -72.96 -121.40
C LEU A 36 -46.67 -72.83 -119.88
N VAL A 37 -45.83 -73.67 -119.29
CA VAL A 37 -45.35 -73.49 -117.91
C VAL A 37 -43.85 -73.18 -117.99
N GLU A 38 -43.42 -72.13 -117.30
CA GLU A 38 -41.99 -71.92 -117.09
C GLU A 38 -41.48 -72.98 -116.12
N VAL A 39 -40.45 -73.72 -116.52
CA VAL A 39 -39.86 -74.80 -115.70
C VAL A 39 -38.48 -74.42 -115.15
N LYS A 40 -37.87 -73.34 -115.67
CA LYS A 40 -36.61 -72.80 -115.19
C LYS A 40 -36.51 -71.30 -115.52
N ALA A 41 -36.30 -70.48 -114.50
CA ALA A 41 -36.11 -69.03 -114.66
C ALA A 41 -34.62 -68.68 -114.87
N PRO A 42 -34.29 -67.56 -115.54
CA PRO A 42 -32.93 -67.05 -115.61
C PRO A 42 -32.43 -66.55 -114.23
N TYR A 43 -31.11 -66.44 -114.09
CA TYR A 43 -30.48 -65.92 -112.88
C TYR A 43 -31.04 -64.53 -112.54
N GLY A 44 -31.42 -64.31 -111.27
CA GLY A 44 -32.03 -63.07 -110.81
C GLY A 44 -33.55 -63.01 -110.93
N TYR A 45 -34.22 -64.05 -111.43
CA TYR A 45 -35.69 -64.10 -111.59
C TYR A 45 -36.31 -65.30 -110.86
N VAL A 46 -37.57 -65.13 -110.48
CA VAL A 46 -38.40 -66.13 -109.80
C VAL A 46 -39.10 -67.00 -110.83
N LEU A 47 -39.14 -68.31 -110.61
CA LEU A 47 -39.86 -69.26 -111.44
C LEU A 47 -41.35 -68.98 -111.41
N SER A 48 -41.95 -68.72 -112.56
CA SER A 48 -43.38 -68.50 -112.67
C SER A 48 -44.06 -69.77 -113.21
N SER A 49 -44.36 -70.72 -112.31
CA SER A 49 -44.93 -72.03 -112.68
C SER A 49 -46.42 -72.01 -113.08
N ASP A 50 -47.08 -70.85 -113.01
CA ASP A 50 -48.48 -70.71 -113.42
C ASP A 50 -48.63 -70.93 -114.93
N PRO A 51 -49.50 -71.83 -115.41
CA PRO A 51 -49.65 -72.07 -116.83
C PRO A 51 -50.23 -70.84 -117.55
N VAL A 52 -49.56 -70.40 -118.62
CA VAL A 52 -50.14 -69.46 -119.59
C VAL A 52 -50.90 -70.26 -120.62
N TYR A 53 -52.22 -70.23 -120.54
CA TYR A 53 -53.08 -70.88 -121.53
C TYR A 53 -53.16 -70.06 -122.81
N PHE A 54 -53.13 -70.75 -123.95
CA PHE A 54 -53.36 -70.17 -125.26
C PHE A 54 -54.11 -71.17 -126.15
N ASP A 55 -54.86 -70.63 -127.10
CA ASP A 55 -55.51 -71.43 -128.14
C ASP A 55 -54.70 -71.29 -129.44
N VAL A 56 -54.70 -72.31 -130.28
CA VAL A 56 -54.15 -72.26 -131.64
C VAL A 56 -55.33 -72.26 -132.60
N THR A 57 -55.61 -71.11 -133.20
CA THR A 57 -56.75 -70.86 -134.11
C THR A 57 -56.29 -70.02 -135.31
N GLU A 58 -57.08 -69.99 -136.38
CA GLU A 58 -56.78 -69.14 -137.54
C GLU A 58 -56.83 -67.64 -137.17
N ASP A 59 -57.72 -67.27 -136.25
CA ASP A 59 -57.97 -65.87 -135.86
C ASP A 59 -56.85 -65.22 -135.03
N ASN A 60 -55.95 -66.02 -134.43
CA ASN A 60 -54.88 -65.54 -133.57
C ASN A 60 -53.47 -65.86 -134.07
N ALA A 61 -53.38 -66.30 -135.33
CA ALA A 61 -52.12 -66.54 -136.02
C ALA A 61 -51.76 -65.38 -136.96
N THR A 62 -50.48 -65.05 -137.02
CA THR A 62 -49.92 -64.02 -137.89
C THR A 62 -48.88 -64.62 -138.83
N ASP A 63 -48.90 -64.25 -140.11
CA ASP A 63 -47.88 -64.66 -141.07
C ASP A 63 -46.62 -63.78 -140.92
N GLU A 64 -45.56 -64.39 -140.42
CA GLU A 64 -44.23 -63.76 -140.30
C GLU A 64 -43.20 -64.62 -141.04
N GLY A 65 -42.61 -64.08 -142.11
CA GLY A 65 -41.50 -64.73 -142.83
C GLY A 65 -41.84 -66.07 -143.51
N GLY A 66 -43.11 -66.30 -143.85
CA GLY A 66 -43.58 -67.56 -144.46
C GLY A 66 -43.98 -68.64 -143.46
N LEU A 67 -44.02 -68.31 -142.17
CA LEU A 67 -44.53 -69.17 -141.09
C LEU A 67 -45.76 -68.51 -140.45
N THR A 68 -46.78 -69.31 -140.17
CA THR A 68 -47.99 -68.88 -139.45
C THR A 68 -47.76 -69.10 -137.95
N ILE A 69 -47.65 -68.01 -137.16
CA ILE A 69 -47.18 -68.03 -135.77
C ILE A 69 -48.26 -67.50 -134.81
N VAL A 70 -48.41 -68.13 -133.65
CA VAL A 70 -49.19 -67.60 -132.51
C VAL A 70 -48.23 -67.10 -131.44
N ASN A 71 -48.29 -65.80 -131.13
CA ASN A 71 -47.40 -65.16 -130.15
C ASN A 71 -47.94 -65.32 -128.73
N VAL A 72 -47.21 -66.04 -127.88
CA VAL A 72 -47.50 -66.20 -126.45
C VAL A 72 -46.38 -65.55 -125.65
N LYS A 73 -46.72 -64.52 -124.85
CA LYS A 73 -45.73 -63.79 -124.04
C LYS A 73 -45.80 -64.25 -122.58
N ARG A 74 -44.63 -64.57 -122.02
CA ARG A 74 -44.43 -64.77 -120.58
C ARG A 74 -43.33 -63.81 -120.13
N SER A 75 -43.62 -63.02 -119.10
CA SER A 75 -42.65 -62.10 -118.51
C SER A 75 -42.04 -62.72 -117.26
N ASN A 76 -40.74 -62.53 -117.09
CA ASN A 76 -40.06 -62.94 -115.85
C ASN A 76 -40.30 -61.90 -114.76
N ILE A 77 -40.38 -62.36 -113.52
CA ILE A 77 -40.51 -61.50 -112.35
C ILE A 77 -39.13 -61.43 -111.67
N PRO A 78 -38.47 -60.26 -111.62
CA PRO A 78 -37.20 -60.11 -110.93
C PRO A 78 -37.34 -60.55 -109.48
N GLN A 79 -36.40 -61.38 -109.01
CA GLN A 79 -36.29 -61.68 -107.59
C GLN A 79 -35.89 -60.39 -106.87
N LYS A 80 -36.57 -60.12 -105.76
CA LYS A 80 -36.21 -59.02 -104.86
C LYS A 80 -35.65 -59.58 -103.57
N GLY A 81 -35.17 -58.72 -102.70
CA GLY A 81 -34.77 -59.08 -101.35
C GLY A 81 -35.18 -58.03 -100.34
N VAL A 82 -35.02 -58.40 -99.08
CA VAL A 82 -35.30 -57.55 -97.92
C VAL A 82 -34.08 -57.54 -97.02
N ILE A 83 -33.78 -56.37 -96.47
CA ILE A 83 -32.68 -56.17 -95.53
C ILE A 83 -33.27 -56.05 -94.12
N HIS A 84 -32.77 -56.86 -93.19
CA HIS A 84 -33.13 -56.80 -91.78
C HIS A 84 -31.99 -56.21 -90.96
N ILE A 85 -32.28 -55.19 -90.15
CA ILE A 85 -31.31 -54.59 -89.24
C ILE A 85 -31.75 -54.81 -87.81
N THR A 86 -30.90 -55.47 -87.03
CA THR A 86 -31.09 -55.60 -85.58
C THR A 86 -30.23 -54.56 -84.87
N LYS A 87 -30.89 -53.70 -84.10
CA LYS A 87 -30.23 -52.67 -83.30
C LYS A 87 -30.16 -53.08 -81.85
N THR A 88 -28.96 -53.04 -81.27
CA THR A 88 -28.74 -53.31 -79.85
C THR A 88 -27.98 -52.18 -79.15
N GLY A 89 -28.02 -52.15 -77.83
CA GLY A 89 -27.25 -51.26 -76.96
C GLY A 89 -27.58 -51.48 -75.49
N GLU A 90 -26.78 -50.88 -74.60
CA GLU A 90 -26.95 -50.95 -73.15
C GLU A 90 -28.14 -50.13 -72.65
N VAL A 91 -29.06 -50.76 -71.93
CA VAL A 91 -30.20 -50.11 -71.28
C VAL A 91 -30.02 -50.19 -69.77
N PHE A 92 -30.37 -49.11 -69.05
CA PHE A 92 -30.48 -49.12 -67.60
C PHE A 92 -31.57 -50.12 -67.17
N GLN A 93 -31.15 -51.32 -66.79
CA GLN A 93 -32.02 -52.49 -66.71
C GLN A 93 -32.56 -52.69 -65.30
N SER A 94 -31.70 -52.58 -64.30
CA SER A 94 -32.07 -52.85 -62.90
C SER A 94 -31.20 -52.06 -61.93
N VAL A 95 -31.59 -52.09 -60.65
CA VAL A 95 -30.86 -51.49 -59.53
C VAL A 95 -30.52 -52.58 -58.51
N VAL A 96 -29.24 -52.68 -58.15
CA VAL A 96 -28.77 -53.59 -57.10
C VAL A 96 -28.37 -52.77 -55.87
N ILE A 97 -28.73 -53.24 -54.68
CA ILE A 97 -28.36 -52.58 -53.42
C ILE A 97 -27.16 -53.31 -52.80
N ASN A 98 -26.01 -52.63 -52.74
CA ASN A 98 -24.79 -53.13 -52.09
C ASN A 98 -24.35 -52.13 -51.02
N ASP A 99 -24.15 -52.57 -49.77
CA ASP A 99 -23.74 -51.72 -48.64
C ASP A 99 -24.59 -50.45 -48.49
N GLN A 100 -25.92 -50.60 -48.58
CA GLN A 100 -26.90 -49.50 -48.55
C GLN A 100 -26.83 -48.52 -49.74
N MET A 101 -25.93 -48.73 -50.71
CA MET A 101 -25.83 -47.95 -51.94
C MET A 101 -26.60 -48.61 -53.09
N HIS A 102 -27.31 -47.79 -53.86
CA HIS A 102 -28.09 -48.18 -55.04
C HIS A 102 -27.19 -48.09 -56.27
N LYS A 103 -26.83 -49.25 -56.84
CA LYS A 103 -25.94 -49.36 -57.99
C LYS A 103 -26.74 -49.65 -59.26
N PRO A 104 -26.68 -48.78 -60.28
CA PRO A 104 -27.27 -49.05 -61.59
C PRO A 104 -26.63 -50.26 -62.26
N VAL A 105 -27.44 -51.09 -62.91
CA VAL A 105 -26.99 -52.21 -63.73
C VAL A 105 -27.50 -52.03 -65.16
N TYR A 106 -26.61 -52.24 -66.12
CA TYR A 106 -26.90 -52.10 -67.55
C TYR A 106 -26.86 -53.47 -68.25
N GLU A 107 -27.78 -53.68 -69.19
CA GLU A 107 -27.82 -54.89 -70.03
C GLU A 107 -27.99 -54.53 -71.50
N VAL A 108 -27.36 -55.33 -72.38
CA VAL A 108 -27.56 -55.18 -73.83
C VAL A 108 -28.96 -55.70 -74.21
N LYS A 109 -29.78 -54.81 -74.76
CA LYS A 109 -31.13 -55.12 -75.26
C LYS A 109 -31.30 -54.65 -76.70
N ASN A 110 -32.38 -55.12 -77.32
CA ASN A 110 -32.85 -54.63 -78.61
C ASN A 110 -33.42 -53.22 -78.45
N LEU A 111 -33.10 -52.30 -79.37
CA LEU A 111 -33.42 -50.88 -79.27
C LEU A 111 -34.38 -50.43 -80.36
N SER A 112 -35.46 -49.77 -79.96
CA SER A 112 -36.43 -49.15 -80.85
C SER A 112 -36.06 -47.71 -81.19
N GLY A 113 -36.52 -47.23 -82.35
CA GLY A 113 -36.39 -45.84 -82.76
C GLY A 113 -35.06 -45.44 -83.42
N ALA A 114 -34.16 -46.38 -83.71
CA ALA A 114 -33.01 -46.13 -84.58
C ALA A 114 -33.50 -45.94 -86.02
N VAL A 115 -33.04 -44.91 -86.70
CA VAL A 115 -33.40 -44.64 -88.10
C VAL A 115 -32.18 -44.89 -88.98
N PHE A 116 -32.37 -45.72 -90.01
CA PHE A 116 -31.36 -46.06 -90.99
C PHE A 116 -31.76 -45.58 -92.38
N GLU A 117 -30.79 -45.04 -93.10
CA GLU A 117 -30.87 -44.82 -94.53
C GLU A 117 -30.21 -45.99 -95.27
N ILE A 118 -30.92 -46.55 -96.24
CA ILE A 118 -30.39 -47.56 -97.17
C ILE A 118 -30.19 -46.89 -98.51
N ARG A 119 -28.94 -46.89 -98.99
CA ARG A 119 -28.54 -46.31 -100.28
C ARG A 119 -27.98 -47.39 -101.19
N ALA A 120 -28.18 -47.29 -102.49
CA ALA A 120 -27.53 -48.21 -103.43
C ALA A 120 -26.01 -47.98 -103.41
N ALA A 121 -25.21 -49.01 -103.15
CA ALA A 121 -23.73 -48.91 -103.11
C ALA A 121 -23.11 -48.97 -104.52
N GLU A 122 -23.90 -49.41 -105.50
CA GLU A 122 -23.55 -49.50 -106.93
C GLU A 122 -24.79 -49.21 -107.79
N ASP A 123 -24.60 -49.11 -109.11
CA ASP A 123 -25.74 -49.07 -110.03
C ASP A 123 -26.36 -50.46 -110.10
N ILE A 124 -27.67 -50.56 -109.81
CA ILE A 124 -28.37 -51.84 -109.68
C ILE A 124 -29.23 -52.10 -110.92
N TYR A 125 -28.95 -53.21 -111.62
CA TYR A 125 -29.62 -53.61 -112.85
C TYR A 125 -30.27 -54.99 -112.72
N THR A 126 -31.37 -55.22 -113.44
CA THR A 126 -31.87 -56.56 -113.75
C THR A 126 -31.21 -57.13 -115.01
N LEU A 127 -31.30 -58.44 -115.24
CA LEU A 127 -30.58 -59.12 -116.34
C LEU A 127 -31.00 -58.63 -117.74
N ASP A 128 -32.22 -58.09 -117.86
CA ASP A 128 -32.74 -57.42 -119.05
C ASP A 128 -32.09 -56.04 -119.33
N GLY A 129 -31.15 -55.61 -118.49
CA GLY A 129 -30.41 -54.36 -118.64
C GLY A 129 -31.11 -53.13 -118.09
N VAL A 130 -32.27 -53.29 -117.42
CA VAL A 130 -33.00 -52.16 -116.81
C VAL A 130 -32.33 -51.75 -115.50
N MET A 131 -31.92 -50.48 -115.41
CA MET A 131 -31.41 -49.89 -114.17
C MET A 131 -32.57 -49.54 -113.24
N HIS A 132 -32.49 -50.01 -112.00
CA HIS A 132 -33.49 -49.74 -110.97
C HIS A 132 -33.06 -48.70 -109.95
N TYR A 133 -31.77 -48.69 -109.57
CA TYR A 133 -31.22 -47.71 -108.63
C TYR A 133 -29.84 -47.24 -109.11
N ALA A 134 -29.61 -45.93 -109.06
CA ALA A 134 -28.28 -45.36 -109.31
C ALA A 134 -27.41 -45.43 -108.05
N LYS A 135 -26.09 -45.56 -108.20
CA LYS A 135 -25.16 -45.53 -107.07
C LYS A 135 -25.33 -44.26 -106.22
N GLY A 136 -25.51 -44.43 -104.92
CA GLY A 136 -25.71 -43.39 -103.91
C GLY A 136 -27.17 -42.97 -103.71
N GLU A 137 -28.10 -43.46 -104.54
CA GLU A 137 -29.53 -43.19 -104.42
C GLU A 137 -30.08 -43.72 -103.10
N LEU A 138 -30.85 -42.90 -102.38
CA LEU A 138 -31.59 -43.32 -101.18
C LEU A 138 -32.76 -44.18 -101.61
N VAL A 139 -32.68 -45.48 -101.33
CA VAL A 139 -33.70 -46.44 -101.75
C VAL A 139 -34.72 -46.68 -100.66
N ASP A 140 -34.35 -46.58 -99.38
CA ASP A 140 -35.30 -46.76 -98.28
C ASP A 140 -34.85 -46.05 -97.00
N THR A 141 -35.80 -45.77 -96.12
CA THR A 141 -35.55 -45.28 -94.76
C THR A 141 -36.34 -46.13 -93.78
N ILE A 142 -35.63 -46.84 -92.91
CA ILE A 142 -36.22 -47.81 -92.00
C ILE A 142 -35.99 -47.42 -90.55
N THR A 143 -36.96 -47.71 -89.69
CA THR A 143 -36.88 -47.42 -88.25
C THR A 143 -37.07 -48.70 -87.45
N THR A 144 -36.27 -48.91 -86.41
CA THR A 144 -36.39 -50.11 -85.58
C THR A 144 -37.65 -50.11 -84.73
N GLY A 145 -38.37 -51.23 -84.75
CA GLY A 145 -39.56 -51.48 -83.94
C GLY A 145 -39.23 -51.77 -82.46
N SER A 146 -40.25 -52.09 -81.67
CA SER A 146 -40.10 -52.45 -80.24
C SER A 146 -39.27 -53.73 -80.01
N ASP A 147 -39.17 -54.58 -81.03
CA ASP A 147 -38.30 -55.75 -81.07
C ASP A 147 -36.84 -55.42 -81.45
N GLY A 148 -36.55 -54.14 -81.73
CA GLY A 148 -35.27 -53.61 -82.21
C GLY A 148 -34.89 -54.03 -83.61
N ILE A 149 -35.84 -54.53 -84.39
CA ILE A 149 -35.62 -54.93 -85.79
C ILE A 149 -36.24 -53.88 -86.71
N ALA A 150 -35.51 -53.49 -87.75
CA ALA A 150 -35.99 -52.69 -88.86
C ALA A 150 -35.90 -53.53 -90.14
N THR A 151 -36.92 -53.44 -90.99
CA THR A 151 -37.03 -54.24 -92.21
C THR A 151 -37.28 -53.32 -93.40
N SER A 152 -36.46 -53.45 -94.46
CA SER A 152 -36.65 -52.67 -95.68
C SER A 152 -37.90 -53.08 -96.46
N LYS A 153 -38.34 -52.20 -97.35
CA LYS A 153 -39.19 -52.61 -98.47
C LYS A 153 -38.48 -53.65 -99.34
N GLU A 154 -39.21 -54.26 -100.26
CA GLU A 154 -38.60 -55.15 -101.27
C GLU A 154 -37.68 -54.36 -102.21
N LEU A 155 -36.40 -54.73 -102.24
CA LEU A 155 -35.34 -54.12 -103.04
C LEU A 155 -34.81 -55.08 -104.11
N TYR A 156 -34.33 -54.56 -105.24
CA TYR A 156 -33.70 -55.38 -106.28
C TYR A 156 -32.37 -55.98 -105.81
N LEU A 157 -31.93 -57.09 -106.40
CA LEU A 157 -30.64 -57.72 -106.06
C LEU A 157 -29.47 -56.76 -106.38
N GLY A 158 -28.49 -56.67 -105.49
CA GLY A 158 -27.36 -55.74 -105.61
C GLY A 158 -26.78 -55.34 -104.25
N LYS A 159 -25.78 -54.44 -104.26
CA LYS A 159 -25.14 -53.93 -103.04
C LYS A 159 -25.77 -52.65 -102.51
N TYR A 160 -25.92 -52.57 -101.19
CA TYR A 160 -26.54 -51.44 -100.48
C TYR A 160 -25.67 -51.00 -99.30
N ASP A 161 -25.51 -49.69 -99.15
CA ASP A 161 -24.90 -49.04 -97.99
C ASP A 161 -25.98 -48.66 -96.98
N ILE A 162 -25.76 -49.03 -95.72
CA ILE A 162 -26.67 -48.82 -94.61
C ILE A 162 -25.99 -47.89 -93.62
N GLN A 163 -26.64 -46.78 -93.30
CA GLN A 163 -26.12 -45.78 -92.39
C GLN A 163 -27.18 -45.43 -91.33
N GLU A 164 -26.82 -45.49 -90.05
CA GLU A 164 -27.65 -44.92 -88.98
C GLU A 164 -27.57 -43.40 -89.05
N VAL A 165 -28.73 -42.74 -89.06
CA VAL A 165 -28.83 -41.26 -89.10
C VAL A 165 -29.48 -40.69 -87.84
N THR A 166 -30.23 -41.52 -87.11
CA THR A 166 -30.80 -41.17 -85.81
C THR A 166 -30.62 -42.34 -84.86
N ALA A 167 -29.95 -42.08 -83.74
CA ALA A 167 -29.80 -43.06 -82.66
C ALA A 167 -31.10 -43.21 -81.85
N PRO A 168 -31.35 -44.38 -81.23
CA PRO A 168 -32.37 -44.50 -80.19
C PRO A 168 -32.16 -43.46 -79.08
N HIS A 169 -33.25 -43.01 -78.45
CA HIS A 169 -33.17 -42.09 -77.31
C HIS A 169 -32.24 -42.66 -76.22
N SER A 170 -31.40 -41.82 -75.60
CA SER A 170 -30.32 -42.17 -74.64
C SER A 170 -29.04 -42.78 -75.24
N MET A 171 -28.96 -42.99 -76.56
CA MET A 171 -27.83 -43.62 -77.23
C MET A 171 -27.02 -42.63 -78.07
N VAL A 172 -25.74 -42.96 -78.28
CA VAL A 172 -24.84 -42.24 -79.19
C VAL A 172 -25.02 -42.78 -80.60
N LEU A 173 -25.08 -41.90 -81.59
CA LEU A 173 -25.18 -42.24 -83.01
C LEU A 173 -23.97 -43.02 -83.50
N ASN A 174 -24.22 -44.21 -84.06
CA ASN A 174 -23.18 -44.99 -84.71
C ASN A 174 -23.11 -44.64 -86.20
N GLY A 175 -22.24 -43.69 -86.54
CA GLY A 175 -22.06 -43.23 -87.93
C GLY A 175 -21.39 -44.22 -88.88
N LYS A 176 -21.16 -45.48 -88.48
CA LYS A 176 -20.52 -46.49 -89.31
C LYS A 176 -21.44 -46.92 -90.46
N VAL A 177 -20.95 -46.76 -91.69
CA VAL A 177 -21.63 -47.28 -92.89
C VAL A 177 -21.34 -48.77 -93.03
N GLN A 178 -22.38 -49.58 -93.19
CA GLN A 178 -22.28 -51.02 -93.45
C GLN A 178 -22.80 -51.34 -94.86
N THR A 179 -21.97 -51.97 -95.69
CA THR A 179 -22.40 -52.47 -97.00
C THR A 179 -22.91 -53.90 -96.90
N VAL A 180 -24.09 -54.19 -97.46
CA VAL A 180 -24.67 -55.53 -97.58
C VAL A 180 -24.99 -55.84 -99.04
N GLU A 181 -25.10 -57.13 -99.40
CA GLU A 181 -25.42 -57.56 -100.76
C GLU A 181 -26.64 -58.49 -100.74
N LEU A 182 -27.65 -58.15 -101.55
CA LEU A 182 -28.79 -59.01 -101.83
C LEU A 182 -28.44 -59.88 -103.04
N VAL A 183 -28.18 -61.17 -102.81
CA VAL A 183 -27.77 -62.13 -103.84
C VAL A 183 -28.92 -63.07 -104.22
N TYR A 184 -28.88 -63.58 -105.46
CA TYR A 184 -29.84 -64.55 -105.98
C TYR A 184 -29.87 -65.83 -105.13
N ALA A 185 -31.04 -66.20 -104.61
CA ALA A 185 -31.22 -67.35 -103.71
C ALA A 185 -31.80 -68.60 -104.40
N GLY A 186 -31.95 -68.56 -105.72
CA GLY A 186 -32.55 -69.62 -106.51
C GLY A 186 -34.00 -69.32 -106.91
N GLN A 187 -34.43 -69.92 -108.01
CA GLN A 187 -35.68 -69.57 -108.71
C GLN A 187 -36.97 -69.83 -107.91
N GLU A 188 -36.93 -70.69 -106.88
CA GLU A 188 -38.10 -70.99 -106.03
C GLU A 188 -38.29 -69.96 -104.90
N ILE A 189 -37.33 -69.04 -104.73
CA ILE A 189 -37.35 -68.02 -103.68
C ILE A 189 -37.76 -66.70 -104.29
N SER A 190 -38.91 -66.15 -103.87
CA SER A 190 -39.39 -64.85 -104.36
C SER A 190 -38.68 -63.66 -103.72
N ILE A 191 -38.22 -63.83 -102.47
CA ILE A 191 -37.56 -62.79 -101.66
C ILE A 191 -36.31 -63.39 -101.00
N THR A 192 -35.12 -62.84 -101.28
CA THR A 192 -33.88 -63.16 -100.56
C THR A 192 -33.72 -62.26 -99.33
N GLU A 193 -33.01 -62.70 -98.29
CA GLU A 193 -32.85 -61.94 -97.05
C GLU A 193 -31.39 -61.82 -96.64
N THR A 194 -31.01 -60.67 -96.07
CA THR A 194 -29.70 -60.46 -95.42
C THR A 194 -29.88 -59.68 -94.13
N SER A 195 -28.96 -59.84 -93.17
CA SER A 195 -29.05 -59.16 -91.88
C SER A 195 -27.76 -58.46 -91.44
N GLY A 196 -27.94 -57.32 -90.78
CA GLY A 196 -26.87 -56.56 -90.12
C GLY A 196 -27.19 -56.36 -88.63
N ASN A 197 -26.17 -56.47 -87.77
CA ASN A 197 -26.28 -56.19 -86.34
C ASN A 197 -25.48 -54.93 -86.02
N LEU A 198 -26.14 -53.91 -85.50
CA LEU A 198 -25.52 -52.62 -85.18
C LEU A 198 -25.72 -52.27 -83.71
N TYR A 199 -24.63 -51.96 -83.01
CA TYR A 199 -24.58 -51.64 -81.59
C TYR A 199 -24.38 -50.14 -81.37
N ASN A 200 -25.09 -49.53 -80.41
CA ASN A 200 -24.85 -48.15 -79.98
C ASN A 200 -24.46 -48.13 -78.52
N GLU A 201 -23.45 -47.32 -78.24
CA GLU A 201 -23.07 -46.96 -76.88
C GLU A 201 -24.14 -46.04 -76.30
N ARG A 202 -24.43 -46.18 -75.00
CA ARG A 202 -25.25 -45.16 -74.31
C ARG A 202 -24.44 -43.88 -74.13
N GLN A 203 -25.12 -42.74 -74.08
CA GLN A 203 -24.46 -41.51 -73.64
C GLN A 203 -24.10 -41.61 -72.15
N LYS A 204 -22.86 -41.28 -71.79
CA LYS A 204 -22.33 -41.34 -70.41
C LYS A 204 -22.07 -39.94 -69.85
N VAL A 205 -21.81 -39.86 -68.54
CA VAL A 205 -21.48 -38.61 -67.86
C VAL A 205 -20.24 -38.75 -66.99
N LYS A 206 -19.40 -37.72 -66.96
CA LYS A 206 -18.33 -37.53 -65.97
C LYS A 206 -18.65 -36.30 -65.14
N VAL A 207 -18.83 -36.50 -63.84
CA VAL A 207 -19.19 -35.43 -62.91
C VAL A 207 -18.04 -35.17 -61.96
N SER A 208 -17.58 -33.92 -61.92
CA SER A 208 -16.48 -33.48 -61.06
C SER A 208 -16.97 -32.63 -59.89
N LEU A 209 -16.24 -32.69 -58.79
CA LEU A 209 -16.46 -31.91 -57.57
C LEU A 209 -15.14 -31.31 -57.11
N GLU A 210 -15.19 -30.09 -56.56
CA GLU A 210 -14.08 -29.46 -55.86
C GLU A 210 -14.50 -29.11 -54.43
N LYS A 211 -13.60 -29.33 -53.46
CA LYS A 211 -13.76 -29.07 -52.04
C LYS A 211 -12.62 -28.17 -51.58
N ALA A 212 -12.96 -27.14 -50.83
CA ALA A 212 -12.00 -26.27 -50.16
C ALA A 212 -12.34 -26.19 -48.67
N LEU A 213 -11.32 -25.98 -47.85
CA LEU A 213 -11.45 -25.77 -46.41
C LEU A 213 -11.08 -24.33 -46.09
N GLU A 214 -11.83 -23.69 -45.19
CA GLU A 214 -11.35 -22.47 -44.55
C GLU A 214 -10.03 -22.76 -43.83
N GLN A 215 -9.06 -21.85 -43.98
CA GLN A 215 -7.74 -21.99 -43.39
C GLN A 215 -7.55 -20.95 -42.30
N ASN A 216 -6.94 -21.36 -41.20
CA ASN A 216 -6.47 -20.45 -40.17
C ASN A 216 -4.97 -20.63 -39.96
N GLU A 217 -4.19 -19.76 -40.61
CA GLU A 217 -2.72 -19.81 -40.57
C GLU A 217 -2.16 -19.60 -39.16
N LEU A 218 -2.78 -18.73 -38.35
CA LEU A 218 -2.32 -18.43 -37.00
C LEU A 218 -2.30 -19.69 -36.13
N PHE A 219 -3.32 -20.52 -36.25
CA PHE A 219 -3.48 -21.75 -35.47
C PHE A 219 -3.05 -23.02 -36.23
N GLY A 220 -2.64 -22.89 -37.50
CA GLY A 220 -2.19 -24.01 -38.32
C GLY A 220 -3.29 -25.01 -38.71
N ILE A 221 -4.56 -24.58 -38.78
CA ILE A 221 -5.71 -25.45 -39.06
C ILE A 221 -6.15 -25.29 -40.53
N GLY A 222 -6.51 -26.40 -41.19
CA GLY A 222 -7.03 -26.39 -42.56
C GLY A 222 -5.98 -26.49 -43.66
N MET A 223 -4.81 -27.04 -43.32
CA MET A 223 -3.70 -27.25 -44.26
C MET A 223 -3.86 -28.55 -45.07
N ASN A 224 -5.08 -28.80 -45.55
CA ASN A 224 -5.52 -29.92 -46.42
C ASN A 224 -5.44 -31.34 -45.83
N ALA A 225 -4.76 -31.59 -44.72
CA ALA A 225 -4.68 -32.90 -44.09
C ALA A 225 -6.05 -33.44 -43.63
N GLU A 226 -6.99 -32.53 -43.38
CA GLU A 226 -8.35 -32.77 -42.92
C GLU A 226 -9.29 -33.24 -44.03
N LEU A 227 -8.93 -33.02 -45.32
CA LEU A 227 -9.75 -33.45 -46.47
C LEU A 227 -10.02 -34.96 -46.46
N LYS A 228 -9.11 -35.78 -45.91
CA LYS A 228 -9.26 -37.24 -45.80
C LYS A 228 -10.43 -37.66 -44.90
N ASN A 229 -10.88 -36.78 -43.99
CA ASN A 229 -11.97 -37.04 -43.07
C ASN A 229 -13.33 -36.58 -43.63
N ILE A 230 -13.32 -35.96 -44.81
CA ILE A 230 -14.50 -35.40 -45.46
C ILE A 230 -15.05 -36.37 -46.49
N THR A 231 -16.35 -36.65 -46.40
CA THR A 231 -17.05 -37.48 -47.37
C THR A 231 -18.36 -36.85 -47.81
N PHE A 232 -18.69 -36.99 -49.09
CA PHE A 232 -19.98 -36.61 -49.66
C PHE A 232 -20.76 -37.85 -50.04
N GLY A 233 -22.08 -37.82 -49.92
CA GLY A 233 -22.96 -38.81 -50.53
C GLY A 233 -23.50 -38.29 -51.84
N LEU A 234 -23.50 -39.13 -52.87
CA LEU A 234 -24.29 -38.92 -54.09
C LEU A 234 -25.66 -39.56 -53.91
N TYR A 235 -26.71 -38.81 -54.21
CA TYR A 235 -28.09 -39.23 -54.04
C TYR A 235 -28.92 -38.97 -55.29
N ALA A 236 -29.94 -39.79 -55.50
CA ALA A 236 -30.99 -39.47 -56.45
C ALA A 236 -31.87 -38.33 -55.90
N GLN A 237 -32.12 -37.30 -56.72
CA GLN A 237 -33.02 -36.20 -56.38
C GLN A 237 -34.49 -36.55 -56.63
N THR A 238 -34.75 -37.49 -57.53
CA THR A 238 -36.08 -38.01 -57.85
C THR A 238 -36.01 -39.53 -57.99
N ASP A 239 -37.14 -40.21 -58.01
CA ASP A 239 -37.18 -41.63 -58.38
C ASP A 239 -36.59 -41.85 -59.78
N ILE A 240 -35.57 -42.70 -59.89
CA ILE A 240 -34.97 -43.11 -61.16
C ILE A 240 -35.33 -44.57 -61.41
N VAL A 241 -36.24 -44.80 -62.36
CA VAL A 241 -36.84 -46.12 -62.63
C VAL A 241 -36.08 -46.83 -63.75
N ALA A 242 -35.67 -48.08 -63.49
CA ALA A 242 -35.01 -48.95 -64.44
C ALA A 242 -36.03 -49.71 -65.31
N ALA A 243 -35.57 -50.33 -66.40
CA ALA A 243 -36.44 -51.02 -67.34
C ALA A 243 -37.20 -52.23 -66.75
N ASP A 244 -36.67 -52.92 -65.74
CA ASP A 244 -37.38 -54.01 -65.03
C ASP A 244 -38.38 -53.52 -63.97
N GLY A 245 -38.48 -52.21 -63.75
CA GLY A 245 -39.34 -51.58 -62.75
C GLY A 245 -38.70 -51.41 -61.37
N THR A 246 -37.48 -51.91 -61.14
CA THR A 246 -36.70 -51.50 -59.96
C THR A 246 -36.32 -50.02 -60.08
N LYS A 247 -36.03 -49.37 -58.95
CA LYS A 247 -35.74 -47.93 -58.94
C LYS A 247 -34.69 -47.57 -57.91
N ILE A 248 -33.98 -46.48 -58.18
CA ILE A 248 -33.26 -45.70 -57.17
C ILE A 248 -34.29 -44.70 -56.62
N PRO A 249 -34.84 -44.90 -55.41
CA PRO A 249 -35.77 -43.96 -54.82
C PRO A 249 -35.16 -42.58 -54.62
N GLU A 250 -36.00 -41.55 -54.59
CA GLU A 250 -35.62 -40.21 -54.10
C GLU A 250 -34.89 -40.31 -52.75
N GLY A 251 -33.73 -39.67 -52.64
CA GLY A 251 -32.85 -39.73 -51.47
C GLY A 251 -32.07 -41.04 -51.32
N GLY A 252 -32.16 -41.97 -52.27
CA GLY A 252 -31.36 -43.18 -52.30
C GLY A 252 -29.88 -42.86 -52.52
N LEU A 253 -29.01 -43.35 -51.62
CA LEU A 253 -27.56 -43.19 -51.71
C LEU A 253 -27.01 -44.04 -52.86
N ILE A 254 -26.16 -43.48 -53.71
CA ILE A 254 -25.58 -44.13 -54.89
C ILE A 254 -24.09 -44.37 -54.71
N GLU A 255 -23.38 -43.40 -54.13
CA GLU A 255 -21.92 -43.42 -53.96
C GLU A 255 -21.50 -42.57 -52.75
N ILE A 256 -20.46 -43.00 -52.06
CA ILE A 256 -19.74 -42.16 -51.09
C ILE A 256 -18.48 -41.64 -51.80
N ILE A 257 -18.38 -40.33 -51.86
CA ILE A 257 -17.34 -39.58 -52.55
C ILE A 257 -16.32 -39.13 -51.51
N ALA A 258 -15.05 -39.45 -51.74
CA ALA A 258 -13.91 -38.92 -51.00
C ALA A 258 -13.08 -38.01 -51.94
N PHE A 259 -12.38 -37.05 -51.36
CA PHE A 259 -11.55 -36.09 -52.10
C PHE A 259 -10.08 -36.50 -52.05
N ASP A 260 -9.36 -36.16 -53.12
CA ASP A 260 -7.90 -36.25 -53.13
C ASP A 260 -7.24 -35.15 -52.29
N GLU A 261 -5.91 -35.17 -52.20
CA GLU A 261 -5.12 -34.19 -51.44
C GLU A 261 -5.26 -32.75 -51.95
N ASN A 262 -5.77 -32.55 -53.18
CA ASN A 262 -6.02 -31.25 -53.79
C ASN A 262 -7.50 -30.84 -53.69
N GLY A 263 -8.32 -31.60 -52.96
CA GLY A 263 -9.75 -31.33 -52.80
C GLY A 263 -10.58 -31.66 -54.03
N LYS A 264 -10.12 -32.53 -54.93
CA LYS A 264 -10.87 -32.91 -56.14
C LYS A 264 -11.45 -34.30 -56.03
N ALA A 265 -12.63 -34.48 -56.61
CA ALA A 265 -13.27 -35.78 -56.74
C ALA A 265 -14.02 -35.91 -58.07
N VAL A 266 -14.18 -37.15 -58.54
CA VAL A 266 -14.97 -37.49 -59.72
C VAL A 266 -15.88 -38.65 -59.34
N ILE A 267 -17.16 -38.55 -59.70
CA ILE A 267 -18.13 -39.62 -59.49
C ILE A 267 -17.70 -40.85 -60.29
N SER A 268 -17.54 -41.99 -59.63
CA SER A 268 -17.08 -43.23 -60.24
C SER A 268 -18.22 -44.10 -60.76
N THR A 269 -19.43 -43.94 -60.21
CA THR A 269 -20.61 -44.70 -60.62
C THR A 269 -21.08 -44.28 -62.02
N ASP A 270 -21.33 -45.25 -62.90
CA ASP A 270 -21.92 -45.01 -64.23
C ASP A 270 -23.41 -44.64 -64.10
N LEU A 271 -23.71 -43.33 -64.09
CA LEU A 271 -25.02 -42.80 -63.74
C LEU A 271 -26.04 -42.87 -64.90
N PRO A 272 -27.26 -43.40 -64.68
CA PRO A 272 -28.32 -43.30 -65.68
C PRO A 272 -28.76 -41.85 -65.89
N LEU A 273 -29.61 -41.59 -66.88
CA LEU A 273 -30.23 -40.28 -67.03
C LEU A 273 -31.12 -40.01 -65.81
N GLY A 274 -31.02 -38.81 -65.24
CA GLY A 274 -31.76 -38.44 -64.03
C GLY A 274 -31.23 -37.19 -63.34
N SER A 275 -31.91 -36.82 -62.26
CA SER A 275 -31.54 -35.71 -61.39
C SER A 275 -30.88 -36.23 -60.11
N TYR A 276 -29.78 -35.60 -59.73
CA TYR A 276 -28.92 -36.03 -58.63
C TYR A 276 -28.58 -34.84 -57.73
N TYR A 277 -28.18 -35.12 -56.49
CA TYR A 277 -27.49 -34.15 -55.66
C TYR A 277 -26.38 -34.81 -54.88
N VAL A 278 -25.38 -34.02 -54.51
CA VAL A 278 -24.39 -34.41 -53.52
C VAL A 278 -24.60 -33.62 -52.24
N GLN A 279 -24.34 -34.25 -51.11
CA GLN A 279 -24.46 -33.64 -49.78
C GLN A 279 -23.31 -34.13 -48.90
N GLU A 280 -22.75 -33.23 -48.10
CA GLU A 280 -21.71 -33.60 -47.14
C GLU A 280 -22.27 -34.57 -46.09
N ARG A 281 -21.51 -35.61 -45.75
CA ARG A 281 -21.90 -36.65 -44.79
C ARG A 281 -21.05 -36.66 -43.53
N SER A 282 -19.78 -36.32 -43.67
CA SER A 282 -18.84 -36.18 -42.57
C SER A 282 -17.85 -35.08 -42.90
N THR A 283 -17.40 -34.39 -41.87
CA THR A 283 -16.26 -33.47 -41.93
C THR A 283 -15.35 -33.69 -40.73
N ASP A 284 -14.16 -33.12 -40.78
CA ASP A 284 -13.26 -33.04 -39.63
C ASP A 284 -13.87 -32.17 -38.51
N ASP A 285 -13.61 -32.51 -37.24
CA ASP A 285 -14.28 -31.93 -36.07
C ASP A 285 -14.13 -30.40 -35.96
N HIS A 286 -13.07 -29.84 -36.56
CA HIS A 286 -12.81 -28.40 -36.61
C HIS A 286 -13.80 -27.63 -37.49
N TYR A 287 -14.57 -28.30 -38.35
CA TYR A 287 -15.44 -27.65 -39.33
C TYR A 287 -16.92 -27.90 -39.05
N ILE A 288 -17.75 -26.95 -39.50
CA ILE A 288 -19.20 -27.08 -39.52
C ILE A 288 -19.59 -28.06 -40.62
N LEU A 289 -20.36 -29.10 -40.26
CA LEU A 289 -20.93 -30.05 -41.23
C LEU A 289 -22.05 -29.36 -42.00
N SER A 290 -21.92 -29.26 -43.32
CA SER A 290 -22.95 -28.64 -44.16
C SER A 290 -24.10 -29.60 -44.47
N ASP A 291 -25.35 -29.13 -44.32
CA ASP A 291 -26.55 -29.84 -44.75
C ASP A 291 -27.00 -29.45 -46.19
N GLU A 292 -26.24 -28.58 -46.86
CA GLU A 292 -26.54 -28.09 -48.19
C GLU A 292 -26.49 -29.20 -49.26
N LYS A 293 -27.46 -29.18 -50.18
CA LYS A 293 -27.57 -30.13 -51.29
C LYS A 293 -27.17 -29.46 -52.60
N PHE A 294 -26.12 -29.97 -53.23
CA PHE A 294 -25.64 -29.47 -54.51
C PHE A 294 -26.18 -30.35 -55.66
N GLY A 295 -27.24 -29.87 -56.31
CA GLY A 295 -27.93 -30.58 -57.39
C GLY A 295 -27.21 -30.50 -58.74
N PHE A 296 -27.36 -31.55 -59.55
CA PHE A 296 -27.01 -31.57 -60.97
C PHE A 296 -27.93 -32.53 -61.74
N GLU A 297 -28.08 -32.31 -63.03
CA GLU A 297 -28.96 -33.13 -63.88
C GLU A 297 -28.16 -33.73 -65.03
N PHE A 298 -28.34 -35.03 -65.27
CA PHE A 298 -27.83 -35.71 -66.45
C PHE A 298 -29.01 -36.05 -67.38
N THR A 299 -29.16 -35.24 -68.43
CA THR A 299 -30.18 -35.43 -69.47
C THR A 299 -29.55 -35.87 -70.79
N TYR A 300 -30.36 -36.52 -71.64
CA TYR A 300 -29.94 -36.87 -72.99
C TYR A 300 -29.76 -35.60 -73.82
N GLY A 301 -28.57 -35.45 -74.41
CA GLY A 301 -28.19 -34.29 -75.20
C GLY A 301 -28.09 -34.59 -76.69
N ASP A 302 -27.07 -34.02 -77.34
CA ASP A 302 -26.73 -34.29 -78.73
C ASP A 302 -26.32 -35.76 -78.90
N GLN A 303 -26.92 -36.45 -79.87
CA GLN A 303 -26.66 -37.86 -80.19
C GLN A 303 -25.22 -38.15 -80.61
N THR A 304 -24.40 -37.15 -80.93
CA THR A 304 -22.99 -37.31 -81.27
C THR A 304 -22.05 -37.24 -80.06
N VAL A 305 -22.56 -36.85 -78.89
CA VAL A 305 -21.77 -36.70 -77.66
C VAL A 305 -21.74 -38.01 -76.89
N GLU A 306 -20.56 -38.65 -76.85
CA GLU A 306 -20.36 -39.89 -76.08
C GLU A 306 -20.38 -39.67 -74.57
N VAL A 307 -19.70 -38.61 -74.09
CA VAL A 307 -19.54 -38.32 -72.67
C VAL A 307 -19.82 -36.85 -72.40
N THR A 308 -20.82 -36.58 -71.57
CA THR A 308 -21.10 -35.24 -71.05
C THR A 308 -20.24 -34.97 -69.82
N HIS A 309 -19.63 -33.79 -69.74
CA HIS A 309 -18.85 -33.36 -68.58
C HIS A 309 -19.65 -32.36 -67.76
N LEU A 310 -19.90 -32.70 -66.49
CA LEU A 310 -20.58 -31.83 -65.55
C LEU A 310 -19.65 -31.51 -64.37
N ALA A 311 -19.87 -30.35 -63.77
CA ALA A 311 -19.21 -29.96 -62.53
C ALA A 311 -20.29 -29.56 -61.53
N VAL A 312 -20.28 -30.18 -60.36
CA VAL A 312 -21.14 -29.80 -59.25
C VAL A 312 -20.84 -28.36 -58.86
N ASN A 313 -21.84 -27.61 -58.40
CA ASN A 313 -21.69 -26.23 -57.96
C ASN A 313 -21.07 -25.31 -59.05
N ASN A 314 -21.36 -25.59 -60.33
CA ASN A 314 -20.79 -24.90 -61.48
C ASN A 314 -19.24 -24.89 -61.50
N GLY A 315 -18.61 -25.90 -60.89
CA GLY A 315 -17.15 -26.01 -60.78
C GLY A 315 -16.53 -25.16 -59.66
N ALA A 316 -17.32 -24.43 -58.87
CA ALA A 316 -16.82 -23.74 -57.70
C ALA A 316 -16.61 -24.72 -56.53
N ALA A 317 -15.52 -24.55 -55.80
CA ALA A 317 -15.23 -25.37 -54.63
C ALA A 317 -16.32 -25.21 -53.55
N ILE A 318 -16.79 -26.34 -53.04
CA ILE A 318 -17.69 -26.40 -51.88
C ILE A 318 -16.84 -26.16 -50.63
N LYS A 319 -17.17 -25.10 -49.89
CA LYS A 319 -16.38 -24.65 -48.73
C LYS A 319 -16.94 -25.22 -47.44
N ASN A 320 -16.05 -25.53 -46.49
CA ASN A 320 -16.44 -25.67 -45.08
C ASN A 320 -15.88 -24.52 -44.28
N GLU A 321 -16.69 -24.05 -43.36
CA GLU A 321 -16.36 -23.01 -42.40
C GLU A 321 -15.83 -23.66 -41.12
N LEU A 322 -14.81 -23.06 -40.54
CA LEU A 322 -14.26 -23.48 -39.26
C LEU A 322 -15.22 -23.11 -38.14
N LYS A 323 -15.29 -23.98 -37.12
CA LYS A 323 -15.96 -23.66 -35.86
C LYS A 323 -15.07 -22.72 -35.06
N TYR A 324 -15.65 -21.60 -34.64
CA TYR A 324 -14.97 -20.63 -33.79
C TYR A 324 -15.74 -20.41 -32.50
N GLY A 325 -15.02 -20.14 -31.43
CA GLY A 325 -15.57 -19.65 -30.18
C GLY A 325 -14.82 -18.42 -29.68
N SER A 326 -15.08 -18.08 -28.43
CA SER A 326 -14.42 -16.98 -27.74
C SER A 326 -14.21 -17.31 -26.28
N VAL A 327 -13.26 -16.60 -25.68
CA VAL A 327 -13.05 -16.59 -24.23
C VAL A 327 -13.43 -15.21 -23.72
N SER A 328 -14.31 -15.17 -22.72
CA SER A 328 -14.68 -13.95 -21.98
C SER A 328 -14.11 -14.05 -20.58
N GLY A 329 -13.15 -13.20 -20.26
CA GLY A 329 -12.44 -13.20 -18.99
C GLY A 329 -12.83 -12.04 -18.11
N LEU A 330 -12.86 -12.27 -16.79
CA LEU A 330 -12.98 -11.22 -15.77
C LEU A 330 -11.78 -11.26 -14.84
N LYS A 331 -11.06 -10.14 -14.75
CA LYS A 331 -9.91 -9.96 -13.87
C LYS A 331 -10.29 -9.18 -12.62
N VAL A 332 -10.06 -9.78 -11.46
CA VAL A 332 -10.35 -9.18 -10.15
C VAL A 332 -9.13 -9.23 -9.21
N ASP A 333 -9.20 -8.45 -8.13
CA ASP A 333 -8.33 -8.54 -6.96
C ASP A 333 -8.89 -9.54 -5.92
N GLU A 334 -8.10 -9.78 -4.87
CA GLU A 334 -8.45 -10.64 -3.72
C GLU A 334 -9.69 -10.14 -2.93
N ASP A 335 -10.09 -8.87 -3.11
CA ASP A 335 -11.29 -8.28 -2.52
C ASP A 335 -12.51 -8.40 -3.47
N GLY A 336 -12.33 -8.98 -4.67
CA GLY A 336 -13.35 -9.16 -5.71
C GLY A 336 -13.61 -7.93 -6.59
N LYS A 337 -12.81 -6.87 -6.48
CA LYS A 337 -12.89 -5.66 -7.30
C LYS A 337 -12.15 -5.86 -8.63
N VAL A 338 -12.66 -5.25 -9.69
CA VAL A 338 -12.12 -5.38 -11.04
C VAL A 338 -10.74 -4.72 -11.20
N ILE A 339 -9.87 -5.32 -12.00
CA ILE A 339 -8.50 -4.82 -12.27
C ILE A 339 -8.31 -4.53 -13.76
N LYS A 340 -7.91 -3.30 -14.07
CA LYS A 340 -7.44 -2.87 -15.40
C LYS A 340 -5.93 -3.13 -15.55
N GLY A 341 -5.51 -3.48 -16.76
CA GLY A 341 -4.10 -3.44 -17.15
C GLY A 341 -3.31 -4.72 -16.97
N ALA A 342 -3.96 -5.84 -16.63
CA ALA A 342 -3.33 -7.15 -16.64
C ALA A 342 -3.30 -7.70 -18.07
N VAL A 343 -2.21 -8.33 -18.48
CA VAL A 343 -2.03 -8.85 -19.84
C VAL A 343 -2.18 -10.38 -19.83
N PHE A 344 -2.98 -10.89 -20.75
CA PHE A 344 -3.26 -12.32 -20.93
C PHE A 344 -2.79 -12.78 -22.30
N GLY A 345 -2.29 -14.01 -22.36
CA GLY A 345 -2.01 -14.72 -23.61
C GLY A 345 -2.94 -15.92 -23.78
N LEU A 346 -3.25 -16.23 -25.04
CA LEU A 346 -3.84 -17.49 -25.49
C LEU A 346 -2.74 -18.34 -26.13
N PHE A 347 -2.62 -19.59 -25.69
CA PHE A 347 -1.54 -20.51 -26.05
C PHE A 347 -2.07 -21.85 -26.52
N SER A 348 -1.22 -22.62 -27.20
CA SER A 348 -1.52 -24.02 -27.51
C SER A 348 -1.64 -24.84 -26.22
N ASN A 349 -2.34 -25.97 -26.31
CA ASN A 349 -2.53 -26.86 -25.17
C ASN A 349 -1.26 -27.61 -24.73
N ASP A 350 -0.25 -27.71 -25.60
CA ASP A 350 1.04 -28.36 -25.36
C ASP A 350 2.16 -27.38 -24.94
N GLU A 351 1.86 -26.09 -24.86
CA GLU A 351 2.81 -25.06 -24.43
C GLU A 351 3.11 -25.14 -22.92
N ASN A 352 4.39 -25.01 -22.58
CA ASN A 352 4.90 -25.06 -21.20
C ASN A 352 5.58 -23.75 -20.77
N GLU A 353 5.96 -22.89 -21.72
CA GLU A 353 6.49 -21.56 -21.44
C GLU A 353 5.46 -20.52 -21.89
N TYR A 354 5.08 -19.56 -21.05
CA TYR A 354 4.01 -18.62 -21.38
C TYR A 354 4.57 -17.20 -21.45
N THR A 355 4.86 -16.76 -22.66
CA THR A 355 5.47 -15.45 -22.94
C THR A 355 4.59 -14.66 -23.90
N ARG A 356 4.94 -13.40 -24.15
CA ARG A 356 4.19 -12.61 -25.13
C ARG A 356 4.48 -13.08 -26.56
N GLU A 357 5.68 -13.62 -26.77
CA GLU A 357 6.24 -13.98 -28.07
C GLU A 357 5.66 -15.28 -28.64
N ASN A 358 5.30 -16.23 -27.79
CA ASN A 358 4.69 -17.51 -28.20
C ASN A 358 3.18 -17.58 -27.98
N ALA A 359 2.55 -16.50 -27.50
CA ALA A 359 1.10 -16.42 -27.47
C ALA A 359 0.53 -16.26 -28.89
N TYR A 360 -0.49 -17.04 -29.23
CA TYR A 360 -1.24 -16.83 -30.48
C TYR A 360 -1.96 -15.48 -30.49
N MET A 361 -2.49 -15.11 -29.32
CA MET A 361 -3.22 -13.86 -29.12
C MET A 361 -2.85 -13.27 -27.77
N VAL A 362 -2.82 -11.94 -27.69
CA VAL A 362 -2.57 -11.21 -26.46
C VAL A 362 -3.62 -10.13 -26.29
N THR A 363 -4.12 -9.97 -25.07
CA THR A 363 -5.11 -8.94 -24.71
C THR A 363 -4.81 -8.37 -23.33
N GLU A 364 -5.42 -7.25 -23.00
CA GLU A 364 -5.27 -6.56 -21.71
C GLU A 364 -6.65 -6.37 -21.06
N SER A 365 -6.73 -6.47 -19.74
CA SER A 365 -7.99 -6.22 -19.03
C SER A 365 -8.39 -4.74 -19.09
N ALA A 366 -9.63 -4.49 -19.47
CA ALA A 366 -10.24 -3.17 -19.60
C ALA A 366 -10.56 -2.53 -18.24
N GLU A 367 -11.15 -1.33 -18.25
CA GLU A 367 -11.51 -0.58 -17.04
C GLU A 367 -12.50 -1.31 -16.12
N ASP A 368 -13.38 -2.11 -16.71
CA ASP A 368 -14.31 -2.99 -15.99
C ASP A 368 -13.70 -4.37 -15.65
N GLY A 369 -12.41 -4.55 -15.87
CA GLY A 369 -11.66 -5.78 -15.64
C GLY A 369 -11.91 -6.88 -16.67
N THR A 370 -12.71 -6.64 -17.70
CA THR A 370 -12.99 -7.66 -18.73
C THR A 370 -11.84 -7.79 -19.72
N PHE A 371 -11.63 -8.99 -20.26
CA PHE A 371 -10.75 -9.23 -21.40
C PHE A 371 -11.36 -10.30 -22.32
N LYS A 372 -11.02 -10.26 -23.61
CA LYS A 372 -11.64 -11.16 -24.60
C LYS A 372 -10.62 -11.69 -25.61
N PHE A 373 -10.79 -12.95 -25.98
CA PHE A 373 -10.21 -13.55 -27.18
C PHE A 373 -11.36 -13.99 -28.08
N GLU A 374 -11.34 -13.59 -29.35
CA GLU A 374 -12.37 -13.88 -30.35
C GLU A 374 -11.81 -14.77 -31.45
N ASN A 375 -12.68 -15.46 -32.18
CA ASN A 375 -12.33 -16.32 -33.31
C ASN A 375 -11.28 -17.37 -32.93
N ILE A 376 -11.45 -18.01 -31.77
CA ILE A 376 -10.62 -19.12 -31.31
C ILE A 376 -11.16 -20.40 -31.95
N PRO A 377 -10.37 -21.14 -32.74
CA PRO A 377 -10.85 -22.35 -33.38
C PRO A 377 -11.28 -23.43 -32.38
N TYR A 378 -12.15 -24.35 -32.82
CA TYR A 378 -12.45 -25.59 -32.12
C TYR A 378 -11.18 -26.28 -31.60
N GLY A 379 -11.24 -26.77 -30.36
CA GLY A 379 -10.12 -27.44 -29.72
C GLY A 379 -9.87 -26.94 -28.30
N THR A 380 -8.78 -27.44 -27.72
CA THR A 380 -8.35 -27.11 -26.36
C THR A 380 -7.20 -26.12 -26.41
N TRP A 381 -7.25 -25.09 -25.56
CA TRP A 381 -6.28 -24.00 -25.51
C TRP A 381 -5.95 -23.65 -24.06
N VAL A 382 -4.90 -22.85 -23.84
CA VAL A 382 -4.54 -22.35 -22.52
C VAL A 382 -4.61 -20.83 -22.51
N VAL A 383 -5.28 -20.27 -21.49
CA VAL A 383 -5.26 -18.85 -21.19
C VAL A 383 -4.48 -18.62 -19.90
N ARG A 384 -3.54 -17.68 -19.92
CA ARG A 384 -2.72 -17.37 -18.74
C ARG A 384 -2.41 -15.88 -18.68
N GLU A 385 -2.35 -15.34 -17.45
CA GLU A 385 -1.78 -14.01 -17.23
C GLU A 385 -0.26 -14.07 -17.46
N ILE A 386 0.24 -13.20 -18.33
CA ILE A 386 1.67 -13.10 -18.64
C ILE A 386 2.33 -11.87 -18.04
N GLN A 387 1.52 -10.87 -17.66
CA GLN A 387 1.99 -9.68 -16.97
C GLN A 387 0.88 -9.16 -16.05
N PRO A 388 1.12 -9.01 -14.74
CA PRO A 388 0.12 -8.47 -13.83
C PRO A 388 -0.06 -6.97 -14.05
N ALA A 389 -1.22 -6.45 -13.63
CA ALA A 389 -1.41 -5.01 -13.48
C ALA A 389 -0.47 -4.43 -12.40
N VAL A 390 -0.20 -3.13 -12.49
CA VAL A 390 0.66 -2.42 -11.51
C VAL A 390 0.10 -2.60 -10.10
N GLY A 391 0.98 -3.02 -9.17
CA GLY A 391 0.64 -3.23 -7.76
C GLY A 391 0.11 -4.63 -7.43
N PHE A 392 0.11 -5.56 -8.39
CA PHE A 392 -0.34 -6.94 -8.20
C PHE A 392 0.76 -7.95 -8.50
N VAL A 393 0.69 -9.10 -7.83
CA VAL A 393 1.58 -10.24 -8.08
C VAL A 393 1.05 -11.02 -9.28
N LEU A 394 1.96 -11.53 -10.13
CA LEU A 394 1.63 -12.38 -11.28
C LEU A 394 0.89 -13.64 -10.82
N ASN A 395 -0.28 -13.91 -11.41
CA ASN A 395 -0.97 -15.18 -11.22
C ASN A 395 -0.46 -16.20 -12.26
N GLU A 396 0.29 -17.19 -11.78
CA GLU A 396 0.88 -18.23 -12.63
C GLU A 396 -0.10 -19.33 -13.07
N LYS A 397 -1.37 -19.27 -12.67
CA LYS A 397 -2.36 -20.28 -13.03
C LYS A 397 -2.66 -20.25 -14.53
N ALA A 398 -2.38 -21.37 -15.18
CA ALA A 398 -2.80 -21.66 -16.55
C ALA A 398 -4.23 -22.22 -16.57
N TYR A 399 -5.12 -21.57 -17.32
CA TYR A 399 -6.51 -21.99 -17.50
C TYR A 399 -6.66 -22.75 -18.81
N GLN A 400 -6.88 -24.05 -18.72
CA GLN A 400 -7.23 -24.86 -19.88
C GLN A 400 -8.70 -24.61 -20.26
N ILE A 401 -8.95 -24.19 -21.49
CA ILE A 401 -10.28 -23.92 -22.05
C ILE A 401 -10.52 -24.82 -23.27
N THR A 402 -11.79 -25.05 -23.63
CA THR A 402 -12.13 -25.88 -24.79
C THR A 402 -13.31 -25.28 -25.54
N ILE A 403 -13.13 -25.03 -26.83
CA ILE A 403 -14.17 -24.67 -27.79
C ILE A 403 -14.71 -25.97 -28.39
N LYS A 404 -16.00 -26.26 -28.19
CA LYS A 404 -16.64 -27.53 -28.59
C LYS A 404 -17.58 -27.36 -29.78
N GLU A 405 -18.26 -26.22 -29.86
CA GLU A 405 -19.20 -25.90 -30.92
C GLU A 405 -18.91 -24.52 -31.49
N ASP A 406 -19.44 -24.25 -32.68
CA ASP A 406 -19.38 -22.91 -33.26
C ASP A 406 -20.20 -21.91 -32.42
N GLY A 407 -19.63 -20.73 -32.19
CA GLY A 407 -20.19 -19.69 -31.33
C GLY A 407 -19.99 -19.89 -29.83
N ASP A 408 -19.26 -20.92 -29.38
CA ASP A 408 -19.03 -21.19 -27.95
C ASP A 408 -18.37 -19.99 -27.24
N VAL A 409 -18.83 -19.70 -26.02
CA VAL A 409 -18.24 -18.66 -25.15
C VAL A 409 -17.80 -19.31 -23.84
N VAL A 410 -16.49 -19.34 -23.60
CA VAL A 410 -15.91 -19.84 -22.34
C VAL A 410 -15.66 -18.68 -21.40
N GLU A 411 -16.32 -18.69 -20.25
CA GLU A 411 -16.11 -17.67 -19.21
C GLU A 411 -15.04 -18.10 -18.21
N ILE A 412 -14.09 -17.21 -17.93
CA ILE A 412 -13.05 -17.42 -16.92
C ILE A 412 -12.93 -16.24 -15.96
N LYS A 413 -12.65 -16.52 -14.69
CA LYS A 413 -12.36 -15.51 -13.66
C LYS A 413 -10.96 -15.74 -13.10
N LEU A 414 -10.17 -14.67 -13.08
CA LEU A 414 -8.80 -14.66 -12.54
C LEU A 414 -8.70 -13.64 -11.42
N GLU A 415 -7.97 -14.01 -10.37
CA GLU A 415 -7.76 -13.21 -9.18
C GLU A 415 -6.27 -12.94 -9.01
N ASN A 416 -5.86 -11.69 -8.72
CA ASN A 416 -4.51 -11.42 -8.23
C ASN A 416 -4.59 -10.83 -6.83
N ARG A 417 -3.61 -11.18 -6.03
CA ARG A 417 -3.32 -10.51 -4.77
C ARG A 417 -2.50 -9.26 -5.01
N TYR A 418 -2.67 -8.27 -4.14
CA TYR A 418 -1.81 -7.10 -4.11
C TYR A 418 -0.36 -7.51 -3.80
N ILE A 419 0.58 -6.74 -4.33
CA ILE A 419 1.96 -6.72 -3.83
C ILE A 419 1.91 -6.23 -2.38
N ARG A 420 2.66 -6.89 -1.49
CA ARG A 420 2.77 -6.52 -0.08
C ARG A 420 4.21 -6.48 0.40
N GLY A 421 4.47 -5.67 1.41
CA GLY A 421 5.77 -5.53 2.06
C GLY A 421 5.61 -5.08 3.50
N ASP A 422 6.75 -4.93 4.17
CA ASP A 422 6.83 -4.54 5.57
C ASP A 422 7.60 -3.23 5.72
N ILE A 423 7.30 -2.51 6.80
CA ILE A 423 8.04 -1.32 7.19
C ILE A 423 8.62 -1.57 8.57
N GLU A 424 9.95 -1.53 8.66
CA GLU A 424 10.70 -1.66 9.90
C GLU A 424 11.28 -0.31 10.29
N GLY A 425 11.03 0.09 11.52
CA GLY A 425 11.48 1.37 12.05
C GLY A 425 12.37 1.19 13.27
N LEU A 426 13.36 2.08 13.41
CA LEU A 426 14.21 2.19 14.59
C LEU A 426 14.00 3.55 15.25
N LYS A 427 13.73 3.53 16.55
CA LYS A 427 13.50 4.73 17.35
C LYS A 427 14.71 5.06 18.20
N LEU A 428 15.25 6.25 18.01
CA LEU A 428 16.49 6.73 18.62
C LEU A 428 16.27 8.02 19.43
N ASP A 429 17.15 8.26 20.40
CA ASP A 429 17.38 9.57 21.02
C ASP A 429 18.39 10.41 20.22
N GLU A 430 18.58 11.67 20.60
CA GLU A 430 19.54 12.59 19.99
C GLU A 430 21.01 12.16 20.14
N ASP A 431 21.30 11.22 21.03
CA ASP A 431 22.63 10.63 21.26
C ASP A 431 22.84 9.32 20.45
N GLY A 432 21.81 8.83 19.76
CA GLY A 432 21.82 7.60 18.95
C GLY A 432 21.51 6.31 19.72
N ASN A 433 21.04 6.38 20.97
CA ASN A 433 20.58 5.21 21.73
C ASN A 433 19.13 4.88 21.40
N VAL A 434 18.75 3.61 21.55
CA VAL A 434 17.39 3.14 21.27
C VAL A 434 16.39 3.54 22.34
N ILE A 435 15.17 3.89 21.93
CA ILE A 435 14.08 4.29 22.83
C ILE A 435 12.90 3.32 22.70
N ALA A 436 12.44 2.80 23.83
CA ALA A 436 11.22 2.02 23.95
C ALA A 436 10.01 2.90 24.31
N GLY A 437 8.81 2.48 23.92
CA GLY A 437 7.54 3.10 24.36
C GLY A 437 7.00 4.26 23.52
N ALA A 438 7.64 4.64 22.41
CA ALA A 438 7.09 5.63 21.48
C ALA A 438 6.06 4.97 20.55
N LYS A 439 4.95 5.65 20.27
CA LYS A 439 3.89 5.14 19.40
C LYS A 439 3.96 5.72 18.00
N PHE A 440 3.81 4.86 17.00
CA PHE A 440 3.83 5.20 15.58
C PHE A 440 2.53 4.81 14.91
N GLY A 441 2.05 5.66 14.00
CA GLY A 441 0.94 5.36 13.11
C GLY A 441 1.39 5.24 11.66
N LEU A 442 0.72 4.34 10.93
CA LEU A 442 0.82 4.21 9.48
C LEU A 442 -0.42 4.82 8.82
N PHE A 443 -0.23 5.71 7.85
CA PHE A 443 -1.28 6.51 7.24
C PHE A 443 -1.25 6.42 5.71
N LYS A 444 -2.41 6.63 5.10
CA LYS A 444 -2.53 6.74 3.65
C LYS A 444 -1.94 8.07 3.15
N PRO A 445 -1.50 8.14 1.88
CA PRO A 445 -1.07 9.40 1.29
C PRO A 445 -2.17 10.46 1.33
N GLY A 446 -1.79 11.71 1.58
CA GLY A 446 -2.72 12.84 1.63
C GLY A 446 -3.46 13.02 2.96
N THR A 447 -3.21 12.18 3.98
CA THR A 447 -3.66 12.42 5.34
C THR A 447 -3.07 13.72 5.89
N THR A 448 -3.91 14.56 6.48
CA THR A 448 -3.52 15.86 7.07
C THR A 448 -3.60 15.88 8.60
N GLU A 449 -4.35 14.98 9.20
CA GLU A 449 -4.47 14.82 10.66
C GLU A 449 -3.87 13.47 11.05
N PHE A 450 -2.88 13.48 11.95
CA PHE A 450 -2.16 12.29 12.38
C PHE A 450 -2.52 11.95 13.82
N THR A 451 -3.46 11.02 14.00
CA THR A 451 -3.94 10.55 15.30
C THR A 451 -4.03 9.03 15.30
N GLU A 452 -4.12 8.38 16.47
CA GLU A 452 -4.36 6.94 16.54
C GLU A 452 -5.67 6.53 15.84
N GLU A 453 -6.70 7.37 15.88
CA GLU A 453 -8.01 7.10 15.24
C GLU A 453 -7.97 7.17 13.70
N THR A 454 -7.10 8.01 13.15
CA THR A 454 -6.96 8.19 11.70
C THR A 454 -5.90 7.28 11.08
N ALA A 455 -5.11 6.61 11.92
CA ALA A 455 -4.10 5.66 11.50
C ALA A 455 -4.75 4.39 10.95
N VAL A 456 -4.15 3.82 9.90
CA VAL A 456 -4.53 2.50 9.38
C VAL A 456 -4.05 1.41 10.32
N LEU A 457 -2.85 1.59 10.90
CA LEU A 457 -2.27 0.73 11.91
C LEU A 457 -1.50 1.59 12.91
N VAL A 458 -1.44 1.13 14.16
CA VAL A 458 -0.63 1.73 15.22
C VAL A 458 0.27 0.66 15.82
N THR A 459 1.51 1.03 16.12
CA THR A 459 2.50 0.17 16.76
C THR A 459 3.32 0.97 17.77
N GLU A 460 4.12 0.30 18.58
CA GLU A 460 4.95 0.90 19.62
C GLU A 460 6.38 0.35 19.51
N SER A 461 7.38 1.20 19.75
CA SER A 461 8.78 0.78 19.77
C SER A 461 9.08 -0.13 20.97
N ASP A 462 9.66 -1.29 20.71
CA ASP A 462 10.02 -2.28 21.73
C ASP A 462 11.26 -1.90 22.57
N SER A 463 11.74 -2.80 23.43
CA SER A 463 12.92 -2.60 24.27
C SER A 463 14.23 -2.40 23.49
N GLU A 464 14.28 -2.81 22.22
CA GLU A 464 15.40 -2.56 21.30
C GLU A 464 15.15 -1.32 20.41
N GLY A 465 14.09 -0.55 20.70
CA GLY A 465 13.65 0.61 19.94
C GLY A 465 13.08 0.29 18.56
N LYS A 466 12.75 -0.97 18.28
CA LYS A 466 12.24 -1.39 16.96
C LYS A 466 10.72 -1.34 16.94
N PHE A 467 10.15 -0.97 15.80
CA PHE A 467 8.73 -1.09 15.52
C PHE A 467 8.51 -1.60 14.09
N ARG A 468 7.36 -2.24 13.85
CA ARG A 468 7.07 -2.86 12.55
C ARG A 468 5.61 -2.68 12.14
N PHE A 469 5.40 -2.47 10.84
CA PHE A 469 4.12 -2.64 10.16
C PHE A 469 4.26 -3.77 9.14
N GLU A 470 3.43 -4.80 9.26
CA GLU A 470 3.49 -6.00 8.43
C GLU A 470 2.34 -6.03 7.41
N ASP A 471 2.55 -6.75 6.31
CA ASP A 471 1.51 -7.07 5.32
C ASP A 471 0.90 -5.82 4.62
N ILE A 472 1.73 -4.80 4.43
CA ILE A 472 1.30 -3.49 3.93
C ILE A 472 1.21 -3.51 2.40
N ARG A 473 0.04 -3.10 1.87
CA ARG A 473 -0.23 -3.10 0.43
C ARG A 473 0.70 -2.16 -0.33
N PHE A 474 0.98 -2.50 -1.58
CA PHE A 474 1.72 -1.69 -2.55
C PHE A 474 1.27 -0.23 -2.60
N GLY A 475 2.24 0.66 -2.78
CA GLY A 475 2.04 2.08 -2.94
C GLY A 475 2.68 2.89 -1.81
N LYS A 476 2.36 4.19 -1.83
CA LYS A 476 2.88 5.15 -0.88
C LYS A 476 2.15 5.07 0.46
N TRP A 477 2.89 5.28 1.53
CA TRP A 477 2.40 5.37 2.90
C TRP A 477 3.17 6.45 3.66
N ILE A 478 2.58 6.91 4.77
CA ILE A 478 3.19 7.87 5.67
C ILE A 478 3.32 7.20 7.04
N VAL A 479 4.53 7.18 7.60
CA VAL A 479 4.76 6.78 8.98
C VAL A 479 4.98 8.02 9.82
N ARG A 480 4.39 8.05 11.01
CA ARG A 480 4.45 9.20 11.90
C ARG A 480 4.48 8.79 13.37
N GLU A 481 5.37 9.39 14.16
CA GLU A 481 5.27 9.36 15.62
C GLU A 481 4.05 10.13 16.09
N LEU A 482 3.24 9.49 16.95
CA LEU A 482 1.99 10.03 17.50
C LEU A 482 2.15 10.43 18.95
N VAL A 483 2.89 9.63 19.72
CA VAL A 483 3.14 9.84 21.14
C VAL A 483 4.62 9.52 21.40
N PRO A 484 5.42 10.48 21.89
CA PRO A 484 6.80 10.21 22.24
C PRO A 484 6.86 9.34 23.50
N ALA A 485 7.97 8.62 23.68
CA ALA A 485 8.26 8.00 24.96
C ALA A 485 8.40 9.06 26.08
N THR A 486 8.19 8.65 27.34
CA THR A 486 8.35 9.55 28.49
C THR A 486 9.74 10.19 28.52
N GLY A 487 9.79 11.51 28.69
CA GLY A 487 11.03 12.27 28.74
C GLY A 487 11.56 12.78 27.39
N TYR A 488 10.80 12.60 26.31
CA TYR A 488 11.17 13.03 24.97
C TYR A 488 10.15 13.98 24.33
N VAL A 489 10.64 14.89 23.49
CA VAL A 489 9.84 15.82 22.68
C VAL A 489 9.27 15.08 21.47
N LEU A 490 7.99 15.24 21.15
CA LEU A 490 7.34 14.63 19.98
C LEU A 490 8.05 15.01 18.66
N ASN A 491 8.35 14.02 17.83
CA ASN A 491 8.86 14.26 16.48
C ASN A 491 7.74 14.66 15.51
N GLU A 492 7.70 15.98 15.32
CA GLU A 492 7.21 16.81 14.20
C GLU A 492 7.16 16.30 12.75
N THR A 493 7.94 15.29 12.39
CA THR A 493 8.26 15.01 10.98
C THR A 493 7.71 13.66 10.52
N PRO A 494 6.78 13.61 9.55
CA PRO A 494 6.35 12.36 8.96
C PRO A 494 7.38 11.81 7.96
N VAL A 495 7.46 10.49 7.83
CA VAL A 495 8.32 9.80 6.86
C VAL A 495 7.44 9.16 5.79
N GLU A 496 7.66 9.52 4.52
CA GLU A 496 7.00 8.85 3.40
C GLU A 496 7.77 7.60 2.98
N VAL A 497 7.06 6.49 2.81
CA VAL A 497 7.60 5.21 2.33
C VAL A 497 6.78 4.72 1.13
N ASN A 498 7.37 3.88 0.28
CA ASN A 498 6.70 3.41 -0.94
C ASN A 498 7.03 1.94 -1.21
N ILE A 499 6.06 1.05 -1.02
CA ILE A 499 6.21 -0.39 -1.27
C ILE A 499 5.98 -0.64 -2.75
N GLN A 500 6.99 -1.19 -3.43
CA GLN A 500 6.99 -1.41 -4.88
C GLN A 500 7.10 -2.90 -5.25
N THR A 501 7.74 -3.70 -4.42
CA THR A 501 8.03 -5.11 -4.71
C THR A 501 7.48 -6.05 -3.64
N GLU A 502 7.19 -7.29 -4.05
CA GLU A 502 6.61 -8.30 -3.17
C GLU A 502 7.64 -8.75 -2.13
N GLY A 503 7.27 -8.70 -0.85
CA GLY A 503 8.15 -9.00 0.28
C GLY A 503 9.20 -7.92 0.57
N GLU A 504 9.05 -6.71 0.03
CA GLU A 504 9.96 -5.60 0.31
C GLU A 504 9.93 -5.20 1.79
N VAL A 505 11.10 -4.92 2.37
CA VAL A 505 11.22 -4.40 3.74
C VAL A 505 11.85 -3.01 3.69
N ILE A 506 11.07 -1.98 4.02
CA ILE A 506 11.54 -0.60 4.06
C ILE A 506 12.01 -0.26 5.47
N ASN A 507 13.26 0.15 5.59
CA ASN A 507 13.87 0.54 6.87
C ASN A 507 13.80 2.06 7.04
N ILE A 508 13.31 2.53 8.19
CA ILE A 508 13.21 3.94 8.56
C ILE A 508 13.74 4.18 9.98
N SER A 509 14.03 5.43 10.31
CA SER A 509 14.42 5.82 11.66
C SER A 509 13.76 7.12 12.09
N PHE A 510 13.41 7.20 13.37
CA PHE A 510 12.93 8.42 14.01
C PHE A 510 13.86 8.79 15.17
N GLU A 511 14.15 10.08 15.30
CA GLU A 511 14.97 10.63 16.38
C GLU A 511 14.11 11.56 17.24
N ASN A 512 14.21 11.47 18.57
CA ASN A 512 13.62 12.48 19.46
C ASN A 512 14.67 13.11 20.36
N LYS A 513 14.42 14.37 20.69
CA LYS A 513 15.20 15.12 21.65
C LYS A 513 14.69 14.85 23.06
N PHE A 514 15.57 14.93 24.05
CA PHE A 514 15.17 14.94 25.45
C PHE A 514 14.34 16.19 25.74
N ILE A 515 13.36 16.05 26.64
CA ILE A 515 12.74 17.20 27.28
C ILE A 515 13.78 17.84 28.21
N ARG A 516 13.99 19.15 28.06
CA ARG A 516 14.89 19.94 28.91
C ARG A 516 14.24 21.22 29.40
N SER A 517 14.65 21.71 30.55
CA SER A 517 14.14 22.96 31.13
C SER A 517 15.24 23.70 31.87
N ASP A 518 15.02 24.98 32.09
CA ASP A 518 15.88 25.78 32.95
C ASP A 518 15.23 25.96 34.33
N ILE A 519 16.04 26.06 35.36
CA ILE A 519 15.60 26.38 36.72
C ILE A 519 16.15 27.74 37.09
N LYS A 520 15.26 28.68 37.42
CA LYS A 520 15.61 30.03 37.84
C LYS A 520 15.21 30.24 39.29
N GLY A 521 16.18 30.51 40.15
CA GLY A 521 15.92 30.80 41.55
C GLY A 521 16.07 32.29 41.88
N TYR A 522 15.26 32.75 42.82
CA TYR A 522 15.34 34.09 43.41
C TYR A 522 15.68 33.94 44.90
N LYS A 523 16.86 34.40 45.27
CA LYS A 523 17.35 34.47 46.64
C LYS A 523 17.03 35.84 47.21
N VAL A 524 16.24 35.85 48.29
CA VAL A 524 15.84 37.07 48.99
C VAL A 524 16.13 37.01 50.49
N ASP A 525 16.11 38.16 51.14
CA ASP A 525 16.08 38.29 52.60
C ASP A 525 14.64 38.27 53.15
N GLU A 526 14.50 38.32 54.48
CA GLU A 526 13.21 38.38 55.19
C GLU A 526 12.34 39.61 54.84
N ASP A 527 12.93 40.66 54.23
CA ASP A 527 12.23 41.85 53.73
C ASP A 527 11.88 41.73 52.23
N GLY A 528 12.25 40.63 51.58
CA GLY A 528 12.06 40.38 50.14
C GLY A 528 13.08 41.07 49.23
N LYS A 529 14.21 41.55 49.76
CA LYS A 529 15.30 42.16 48.97
C LYS A 529 16.24 41.10 48.43
N PRO A 530 16.85 41.29 47.25
CA PRO A 530 17.76 40.32 46.67
C PRO A 530 19.02 40.13 47.53
N VAL A 531 19.51 38.90 47.59
CA VAL A 531 20.73 38.52 48.35
C VAL A 531 21.75 37.88 47.42
N GLU A 532 22.90 38.53 47.28
CA GLU A 532 24.04 38.06 46.48
C GLU A 532 24.92 37.07 47.27
N GLY A 533 25.46 36.07 46.58
CA GLY A 533 26.53 35.22 47.09
C GLY A 533 26.11 33.92 47.78
N ALA A 534 24.81 33.64 47.93
CA ALA A 534 24.33 32.35 48.45
C ALA A 534 24.59 31.23 47.44
N LEU A 535 25.12 30.08 47.89
CA LEU A 535 25.47 28.95 47.04
C LEU A 535 24.36 27.89 47.06
N PHE A 536 23.88 27.53 45.88
CA PHE A 536 22.88 26.49 45.66
C PHE A 536 23.47 25.30 44.92
N GLY A 537 22.98 24.10 45.23
CA GLY A 537 23.25 22.87 44.49
C GLY A 537 21.97 22.27 43.91
N LEU A 538 22.10 21.66 42.73
CA LEU A 538 21.08 20.83 42.08
C LEU A 538 21.43 19.35 42.26
N PHE A 539 20.46 18.55 42.68
CA PHE A 539 20.61 17.14 43.03
C PHE A 539 19.54 16.29 42.39
N THR A 540 19.79 14.98 42.30
CA THR A 540 18.79 14.01 41.87
C THR A 540 17.78 13.76 42.99
N GLU A 541 16.56 13.30 42.65
CA GLU A 541 15.52 12.98 43.66
C GLU A 541 15.99 11.92 44.68
N THR A 542 16.97 11.07 44.32
CA THR A 542 17.47 10.00 45.18
C THR A 542 18.57 10.43 46.16
N ASP A 543 19.12 11.63 46.00
CA ASP A 543 20.19 12.11 46.87
C ASP A 543 19.66 12.39 48.29
N THR A 544 20.35 11.84 49.30
CA THR A 544 19.98 12.00 50.72
C THR A 544 20.94 12.89 51.49
N GLU A 545 22.10 13.19 50.91
CA GLU A 545 23.09 14.14 51.42
C GLU A 545 23.24 15.27 50.40
N PHE A 546 23.40 16.51 50.86
CA PHE A 546 23.46 17.68 50.00
C PHE A 546 24.76 18.45 50.28
N THR A 547 25.75 18.24 49.44
CA THR A 547 27.08 18.86 49.53
C THR A 547 27.47 19.42 48.18
N GLU A 548 28.48 20.30 48.15
CA GLU A 548 29.00 20.83 46.89
C GLU A 548 29.62 19.72 46.01
N GLU A 549 30.19 18.68 46.62
CA GLU A 549 30.88 17.59 45.91
C GLU A 549 29.92 16.66 45.16
N ASN A 550 28.73 16.39 45.72
CA ASN A 550 27.74 15.51 45.08
C ASN A 550 26.64 16.27 44.33
N ALA A 551 26.70 17.60 44.30
CA ALA A 551 25.80 18.40 43.47
C ALA A 551 26.08 18.11 41.98
N VAL A 552 25.01 17.91 41.22
CA VAL A 552 25.09 17.75 39.76
C VAL A 552 25.55 19.05 39.12
N LEU A 553 25.03 20.17 39.62
CA LEU A 553 25.43 21.52 39.27
C LEU A 553 25.38 22.41 40.51
N THR A 554 26.17 23.48 40.52
CA THR A 554 26.12 24.51 41.57
C THR A 554 25.97 25.89 40.95
N ALA A 555 25.27 26.78 41.63
CA ALA A 555 25.03 28.16 41.20
C ALA A 555 25.07 29.09 42.40
N LYS A 556 25.63 30.31 42.22
CA LYS A 556 25.58 31.37 43.25
C LYS A 556 24.56 32.41 42.86
N SER A 557 23.85 32.98 43.83
CA SER A 557 22.99 34.13 43.58
C SER A 557 23.82 35.36 43.19
N ASP A 558 23.41 36.05 42.15
CA ASP A 558 24.02 37.29 41.68
C ASP A 558 23.52 38.53 42.45
N ALA A 559 23.93 39.73 42.01
CA ALA A 559 23.54 41.01 42.63
C ALA A 559 22.03 41.29 42.62
N ASP A 560 21.29 40.67 41.70
CA ASP A 560 19.82 40.74 41.65
C ASP A 560 19.17 39.57 42.42
N GLY A 561 19.98 38.78 43.14
CA GLY A 561 19.55 37.61 43.91
C GLY A 561 19.24 36.40 43.03
N ILE A 562 19.59 36.41 41.74
CA ILE A 562 19.19 35.36 40.80
C ILE A 562 20.26 34.28 40.72
N PHE A 563 19.86 33.01 40.72
CA PHE A 563 20.70 31.87 40.35
C PHE A 563 20.02 31.01 39.29
N PHE A 564 20.81 30.28 38.50
CA PHE A 564 20.30 29.57 37.32
C PHE A 564 20.94 28.20 37.15
N PHE A 565 20.14 27.22 36.74
CA PHE A 565 20.60 25.93 36.24
C PHE A 565 20.01 25.72 34.85
N ASP A 566 20.87 25.62 33.84
CA ASP A 566 20.49 25.50 32.44
C ASP A 566 20.46 24.05 31.95
N ASP A 567 19.63 23.78 30.93
CA ASP A 567 19.65 22.52 30.17
C ASP A 567 19.33 21.25 31.00
N ILE A 568 18.46 21.38 32.01
CA ILE A 568 18.14 20.32 32.96
C ILE A 568 17.21 19.28 32.33
N ARG A 569 17.65 18.02 32.33
CA ARG A 569 16.92 16.90 31.73
C ARG A 569 15.61 16.61 32.45
N PHE A 570 14.66 16.06 31.70
CA PHE A 570 13.43 15.46 32.23
C PHE A 570 13.66 14.62 33.48
N GLY A 571 12.77 14.79 34.43
CA GLY A 571 12.78 14.04 35.68
C GLY A 571 12.69 14.95 36.89
N LYS A 572 12.90 14.34 38.05
CA LYS A 572 12.75 15.00 39.33
C LYS A 572 14.09 15.33 39.94
N TRP A 573 14.19 16.56 40.42
CA TRP A 573 15.40 17.16 40.94
C TRP A 573 15.12 17.82 42.30
N ILE A 574 16.18 18.12 43.03
CA ILE A 574 16.14 18.85 44.29
C ILE A 574 17.11 20.02 44.18
N VAL A 575 16.66 21.23 44.48
CA VAL A 575 17.54 22.38 44.71
C VAL A 575 17.66 22.61 46.21
N LYS A 576 18.88 22.82 46.72
CA LYS A 576 19.14 23.15 48.13
C LYS A 576 20.20 24.25 48.25
N GLU A 577 20.03 25.15 49.21
CA GLU A 577 21.09 26.05 49.66
C GLU A 577 22.17 25.24 50.40
N LEU A 578 23.42 25.37 49.94
CA LEU A 578 24.60 24.70 50.50
C LEU A 578 25.38 25.61 51.43
N ALA A 579 25.39 26.92 51.15
CA ALA A 579 25.98 27.92 52.01
C ALA A 579 25.21 29.24 51.88
N PRO A 580 24.81 29.87 53.00
CA PRO A 580 24.17 31.18 52.96
C PRO A 580 25.17 32.25 52.51
N ALA A 581 24.65 33.40 52.08
CA ALA A 581 25.48 34.60 51.89
C ALA A 581 26.05 35.10 53.23
N GLU A 582 27.11 35.91 53.17
CA GLU A 582 27.70 36.51 54.36
C GLU A 582 26.68 37.39 55.11
N GLY A 583 26.60 37.24 56.44
CA GLY A 583 25.62 37.95 57.26
C GLY A 583 24.23 37.32 57.32
N PHE A 584 24.02 36.14 56.73
CA PHE A 584 22.74 35.43 56.74
C PHE A 584 22.79 34.08 57.45
N VAL A 585 21.66 33.67 58.01
CA VAL A 585 21.49 32.35 58.63
C VAL A 585 21.17 31.31 57.56
N ALA A 586 21.87 30.18 57.61
CA ALA A 586 21.64 29.05 56.70
C ALA A 586 20.19 28.57 56.76
N ASN A 587 19.59 28.28 55.60
CA ASN A 587 18.26 27.72 55.49
C ASN A 587 18.31 26.28 54.94
N ASP A 588 17.74 25.34 55.69
CA ASP A 588 17.71 23.91 55.33
C ASP A 588 16.57 23.52 54.37
N THR A 589 15.80 24.49 53.86
CA THR A 589 14.70 24.23 52.93
C THR A 589 15.21 23.56 51.65
N VAL A 590 14.52 22.49 51.25
CA VAL A 590 14.74 21.80 49.97
C VAL A 590 13.60 22.11 49.01
N PHE A 591 13.94 22.33 47.73
CA PHE A 591 12.99 22.66 46.67
C PHE A 591 12.91 21.48 45.69
N PRO A 592 11.86 20.64 45.75
CA PRO A 592 11.64 19.61 44.75
C PRO A 592 11.20 20.23 43.42
N ILE A 593 11.85 19.84 42.34
CA ILE A 593 11.62 20.32 40.98
C ILE A 593 11.20 19.13 40.10
N ASP A 594 10.19 19.31 39.26
CA ASP A 594 9.72 18.29 38.32
C ASP A 594 9.78 18.85 36.88
N VAL A 595 10.79 18.40 36.13
CA VAL A 595 11.00 18.79 34.74
C VAL A 595 10.18 17.87 33.84
N THR A 596 9.07 18.39 33.32
CA THR A 596 8.10 17.62 32.51
C THR A 596 7.80 18.23 31.15
N THR A 597 8.18 19.49 30.91
CA THR A 597 7.82 20.26 29.72
C THR A 597 9.07 20.84 29.08
N ASP A 598 9.26 20.62 27.78
CA ASP A 598 10.45 21.11 27.07
C ASP A 598 10.46 22.65 26.96
N GLY A 599 11.64 23.24 27.17
CA GLY A 599 11.87 24.68 27.11
C GLY A 599 11.20 25.51 28.22
N ALA A 600 10.64 24.87 29.26
CA ALA A 600 10.06 25.59 30.39
C ALA A 600 11.15 26.23 31.27
N VAL A 601 10.79 27.31 31.96
CA VAL A 601 11.61 27.92 33.03
C VAL A 601 10.86 27.72 34.34
N ILE A 602 11.44 26.93 35.25
CA ILE A 602 10.87 26.64 36.56
C ILE A 602 11.42 27.64 37.56
N GLU A 603 10.54 28.41 38.20
CA GLU A 603 10.93 29.44 39.15
C GLU A 603 10.81 28.98 40.61
N ILE A 604 11.81 29.28 41.43
CA ILE A 604 11.79 29.05 42.89
C ILE A 604 12.21 30.29 43.67
N ASN A 605 11.74 30.41 44.90
CA ASN A 605 12.07 31.52 45.80
C ASN A 605 12.67 30.97 47.10
N ALA A 606 13.86 31.44 47.45
CA ALA A 606 14.60 31.02 48.64
C ALA A 606 14.89 32.23 49.54
N GLU A 607 14.49 32.13 50.80
CA GLU A 607 14.61 33.20 51.79
C GLU A 607 15.67 32.87 52.83
N ASN A 608 16.53 33.83 53.22
CA ASN A 608 17.26 33.75 54.49
C ASN A 608 16.94 34.96 55.34
N ARG A 609 17.01 34.79 56.66
CA ARG A 609 17.04 35.91 57.60
C ARG A 609 18.47 36.39 57.84
N HIS A 610 18.60 37.67 58.18
CA HIS A 610 19.87 38.24 58.62
C HIS A 610 20.32 37.61 59.96
N ILE A 611 21.62 37.65 60.20
CA ILE A 611 22.23 37.38 61.51
C ILE A 611 22.01 38.61 62.39
N TYR A 612 21.49 38.39 63.61
CA TYR A 612 21.31 39.44 64.62
C TYR A 612 22.01 39.09 65.94
N GLY A 613 22.41 40.10 66.71
CA GLY A 613 22.99 39.97 68.03
C GLY A 613 22.68 41.15 68.93
N MET A 614 23.34 41.22 70.08
CA MET A 614 23.21 42.28 71.06
C MET A 614 24.56 42.61 71.70
N VAL A 615 24.66 43.83 72.21
CA VAL A 615 25.81 44.29 73.00
C VAL A 615 25.36 44.65 74.40
N HIS A 616 26.17 44.34 75.41
CA HIS A 616 25.95 44.79 76.77
C HIS A 616 27.25 45.24 77.45
N THR A 617 27.11 46.03 78.51
CA THR A 617 28.24 46.44 79.34
C THR A 617 27.82 46.69 80.79
N THR A 618 28.75 46.51 81.70
CA THR A 618 28.58 46.73 83.14
C THR A 618 29.41 47.95 83.57
N LYS A 619 28.75 49.06 83.91
CA LYS A 619 29.41 50.30 84.33
C LYS A 619 29.75 50.27 85.80
N VAL A 620 31.04 50.43 86.15
CA VAL A 620 31.51 50.35 87.55
C VAL A 620 32.50 51.46 87.92
N ASP A 621 32.69 51.67 89.23
CA ASP A 621 33.75 52.52 89.79
C ASP A 621 35.10 51.80 89.67
N LYS A 622 36.13 52.47 89.15
CA LYS A 622 37.47 51.87 89.00
C LYS A 622 38.07 51.37 90.32
N ASP A 623 37.94 52.13 91.42
CA ASP A 623 38.56 51.75 92.70
C ASP A 623 37.67 50.81 93.53
N TYR A 624 36.37 50.76 93.20
CA TYR A 624 35.39 49.90 93.84
C TYR A 624 34.53 49.17 92.79
N PRO A 625 35.06 48.14 92.10
CA PRO A 625 34.36 47.48 91.00
C PRO A 625 33.01 46.83 91.36
N ASP A 626 32.78 46.51 92.64
CA ASP A 626 31.48 46.00 93.11
C ASP A 626 30.39 47.11 93.12
N ASN A 627 30.77 48.38 92.96
CA ASN A 627 29.86 49.52 92.92
C ASN A 627 29.47 49.83 91.47
N LEU A 628 28.26 49.42 91.10
CA LEU A 628 27.64 49.73 89.81
C LEU A 628 27.29 51.22 89.72
N LEU A 629 27.52 51.82 88.56
CA LEU A 629 27.33 53.25 88.31
C LEU A 629 26.18 53.53 87.34
N ALA A 630 25.11 54.12 87.85
CA ALA A 630 23.96 54.53 87.06
C ALA A 630 24.13 55.91 86.42
N GLY A 631 23.42 56.15 85.31
CA GLY A 631 23.36 57.45 84.65
C GLY A 631 24.50 57.75 83.66
N ALA A 632 25.24 56.73 83.22
CA ALA A 632 26.07 56.82 82.02
C ALA A 632 25.19 56.82 80.76
N ILE A 633 25.69 57.36 79.65
CA ILE A 633 25.05 57.22 78.33
C ILE A 633 26.08 56.64 77.38
N PHE A 634 25.74 55.51 76.76
CA PHE A 634 26.56 54.84 75.76
C PHE A 634 25.92 54.94 74.39
N GLU A 635 26.71 55.34 73.38
CA GLU A 635 26.33 55.37 71.97
C GLU A 635 27.02 54.22 71.23
N ILE A 636 26.28 53.53 70.36
CA ILE A 636 26.80 52.49 69.47
C ILE A 636 26.89 53.04 68.05
N TYR A 637 28.06 52.92 67.42
CA TYR A 637 28.32 53.31 66.03
C TYR A 637 28.63 52.06 65.20
N MET A 638 28.15 51.99 63.97
CA MET A 638 28.48 50.93 63.01
C MET A 638 29.75 51.29 62.26
N ASP A 639 30.70 50.36 62.20
CA ASP A 639 31.92 50.44 61.40
C ASP A 639 31.57 50.19 59.94
N VAL A 640 31.42 51.26 59.16
CA VAL A 640 30.88 51.17 57.79
C VAL A 640 31.94 50.75 56.78
N ASP A 641 33.20 51.13 56.99
CA ASP A 641 34.30 50.78 56.09
C ASP A 641 35.09 49.53 56.53
N GLY A 642 34.79 49.00 57.71
CA GLY A 642 35.36 47.77 58.25
C GLY A 642 36.81 47.91 58.70
N ASN A 643 37.28 49.15 58.90
CA ASN A 643 38.67 49.44 59.22
C ASN A 643 39.00 49.29 60.73
N LYS A 644 37.97 49.14 61.59
CA LYS A 644 38.06 49.05 63.06
C LYS A 644 38.64 50.28 63.76
N GLU A 645 38.63 51.42 63.10
CA GLU A 645 39.04 52.74 63.58
C GLU A 645 37.90 53.74 63.42
N PHE A 646 37.39 54.27 64.54
CA PHE A 646 36.25 55.17 64.49
C PHE A 646 36.53 56.45 63.67
N ASN A 647 35.67 56.73 62.71
CA ASN A 647 35.64 57.95 61.91
C ASN A 647 34.22 58.52 61.83
N ALA A 648 33.99 59.66 62.46
CA ALA A 648 32.68 60.31 62.51
C ALA A 648 32.08 60.72 61.14
N ASP A 649 32.89 60.80 60.08
CA ASP A 649 32.42 61.09 58.71
C ASP A 649 32.00 59.81 57.93
N VAL A 650 32.36 58.62 58.42
CA VAL A 650 32.13 57.33 57.77
C VAL A 650 31.18 56.45 58.58
N ASP A 651 31.44 56.35 59.89
CA ASP A 651 30.72 55.48 60.81
C ASP A 651 29.40 56.10 61.27
N THR A 652 28.35 55.27 61.30
CA THR A 652 27.00 55.75 61.54
C THR A 652 26.52 55.40 62.94
N LEU A 653 25.94 56.36 63.66
CA LEU A 653 25.26 56.11 64.93
C LEU A 653 24.09 55.14 64.72
N VAL A 654 24.11 54.03 65.45
CA VAL A 654 23.03 53.02 65.48
C VAL A 654 22.00 53.41 66.53
N GLY A 655 22.45 53.79 67.72
CA GLY A 655 21.58 54.18 68.83
C GLY A 655 22.30 54.31 70.16
N GLU A 656 21.55 54.68 71.19
CA GLU A 656 22.01 54.68 72.58
C GLU A 656 21.65 53.35 73.25
N MET A 657 22.51 52.86 74.15
CA MET A 657 22.21 51.67 74.96
C MET A 657 21.18 52.00 76.05
N VAL A 658 20.33 51.03 76.36
CA VAL A 658 19.34 51.12 77.42
C VAL A 658 19.96 50.69 78.74
N GLU A 659 19.90 51.56 79.76
CA GLU A 659 20.16 51.17 81.15
C GLU A 659 18.96 50.37 81.68
N TYR A 660 19.06 49.04 81.70
CA TYR A 660 17.94 48.16 82.08
C TYR A 660 17.93 47.87 83.59
N GLU A 661 19.10 47.88 84.23
CA GLU A 661 19.29 47.88 85.68
C GLU A 661 20.39 48.88 86.05
N PRO A 662 20.43 49.42 87.28
CA PRO A 662 21.44 50.40 87.67
C PRO A 662 22.86 49.93 87.35
N GLY A 663 23.52 50.63 86.42
CA GLY A 663 24.87 50.31 85.95
C GLY A 663 24.99 49.15 84.94
N LEU A 664 23.88 48.58 84.44
CA LEU A 664 23.87 47.57 83.38
C LEU A 664 23.18 48.12 82.14
N TYR A 665 23.87 48.02 80.99
CA TYR A 665 23.43 48.63 79.74
C TYR A 665 23.41 47.59 78.63
N GLU A 666 22.43 47.67 77.73
CA GLU A 666 22.35 46.79 76.56
C GLU A 666 21.77 47.49 75.32
N LEU A 667 22.06 46.95 74.13
CA LEU A 667 21.38 47.27 72.89
C LEU A 667 21.18 45.98 72.06
N GLU A 668 19.92 45.63 71.83
CA GLU A 668 19.52 44.43 71.08
C GLU A 668 19.36 44.69 69.57
N ASN A 669 19.24 43.61 68.79
CA ASN A 669 18.92 43.61 67.36
C ASN A 669 19.97 44.33 66.48
N LEU A 670 21.24 44.24 66.88
CA LEU A 670 22.35 44.63 66.04
C LEU A 670 22.53 43.62 64.90
N ARG A 671 22.68 44.10 63.66
CA ARG A 671 22.93 43.23 62.50
C ARG A 671 24.36 42.68 62.52
N TYR A 672 24.62 41.66 61.72
CA TYR A 672 26.00 41.24 61.42
C TYR A 672 26.86 42.44 61.00
N GLY A 673 28.04 42.59 61.61
CA GLY A 673 28.95 43.69 61.30
C GLY A 673 29.83 44.13 62.47
N GLY A 674 30.74 45.06 62.18
CA GLY A 674 31.59 45.74 63.17
C GLY A 674 30.91 46.97 63.76
N TYR A 675 31.21 47.25 65.03
CA TYR A 675 30.61 48.33 65.80
C TYR A 675 31.62 48.96 66.78
N PHE A 676 31.32 50.16 67.26
CA PHE A 676 32.04 50.84 68.33
C PHE A 676 31.07 51.23 69.45
N LEU A 677 31.46 51.00 70.69
CA LEU A 677 30.80 51.53 71.88
C LEU A 677 31.57 52.75 72.39
N TYR A 678 30.86 53.85 72.63
CA TYR A 678 31.43 55.11 73.11
C TYR A 678 30.67 55.62 74.33
N GLU A 679 31.39 56.01 75.39
CA GLU A 679 30.79 56.68 76.52
C GLU A 679 30.54 58.15 76.18
N LYS A 680 29.28 58.47 75.86
CA LYS A 680 28.86 59.84 75.59
C LYS A 680 28.83 60.69 76.85
N GLN A 681 28.39 60.08 77.95
CA GLN A 681 28.26 60.74 79.23
C GLN A 681 28.69 59.80 80.36
N ALA A 682 29.57 60.27 81.23
CA ALA A 682 29.93 59.59 82.46
C ALA A 682 28.85 59.74 83.54
N PRO A 683 28.76 58.79 84.48
CA PRO A 683 28.04 58.99 85.73
C PRO A 683 28.50 60.26 86.46
N VAL A 684 27.60 60.88 87.22
CA VAL A 684 27.90 62.11 87.98
C VAL A 684 29.10 61.89 88.91
N ASN A 685 30.03 62.85 88.94
CA ASN A 685 31.30 62.80 89.70
C ASN A 685 32.35 61.82 89.16
N TYR A 686 32.19 61.27 87.96
CA TYR A 686 33.18 60.40 87.32
C TYR A 686 33.78 61.03 86.06
N VAL A 687 35.05 60.75 85.81
CA VAL A 687 35.75 61.13 84.59
C VAL A 687 35.27 60.23 83.46
N LYS A 688 34.87 60.84 82.34
CA LYS A 688 34.39 60.15 81.15
C LYS A 688 35.52 59.45 80.39
N ASP A 689 35.25 58.27 79.86
CA ASP A 689 36.08 57.60 78.87
C ASP A 689 35.80 58.18 77.48
N ASP A 690 36.81 58.80 76.87
CA ASP A 690 36.70 59.36 75.51
C ASP A 690 37.04 58.33 74.40
N ALA A 691 37.38 57.09 74.75
CA ALA A 691 37.73 56.06 73.77
C ALA A 691 36.51 55.40 73.12
N TYR A 692 36.70 54.98 71.86
CA TYR A 692 35.74 54.16 71.10
C TYR A 692 36.20 52.70 71.15
N HIS A 693 35.36 51.82 71.68
CA HIS A 693 35.69 50.42 71.90
C HIS A 693 35.05 49.54 70.82
N TYR A 694 35.89 48.95 69.97
CA TYR A 694 35.42 48.11 68.85
C TYR A 694 34.89 46.75 69.33
N PHE A 695 33.79 46.31 68.73
CA PHE A 695 33.26 44.95 68.85
C PHE A 695 32.58 44.52 67.53
N ALA A 696 32.17 43.25 67.41
CA ALA A 696 31.50 42.77 66.20
C ALA A 696 30.43 41.73 66.53
N ILE A 697 29.36 41.72 65.75
CA ILE A 697 28.36 40.66 65.72
C ILE A 697 28.67 39.76 64.52
N VAL A 698 29.07 38.53 64.78
CA VAL A 698 29.45 37.54 63.76
C VAL A 698 28.59 36.29 63.79
N ASN A 699 27.99 35.95 64.93
CA ASN A 699 27.09 34.81 65.07
C ASN A 699 25.65 35.26 65.35
N ASP A 700 24.68 34.45 64.95
CA ASP A 700 23.28 34.72 65.24
C ASP A 700 22.95 34.46 66.72
N GLY A 701 22.24 35.41 67.33
CA GLY A 701 21.96 35.45 68.76
C GLY A 701 23.17 35.81 69.62
N GLU A 702 24.28 36.28 69.03
CA GLU A 702 25.50 36.60 69.78
C GLU A 702 25.27 37.75 70.78
N MET A 703 25.79 37.57 71.99
CA MET A 703 25.78 38.56 73.05
C MET A 703 27.23 38.97 73.30
N VAL A 704 27.55 40.23 73.00
CA VAL A 704 28.90 40.76 73.12
C VAL A 704 29.01 41.65 74.35
N GLU A 705 29.86 41.27 75.29
CA GLU A 705 30.23 42.12 76.42
C GLU A 705 31.37 43.05 76.01
N VAL A 706 31.20 44.35 76.23
CA VAL A 706 32.25 45.35 75.97
C VAL A 706 32.73 45.94 77.28
N GLU A 707 34.03 45.88 77.52
CA GLU A 707 34.70 46.38 78.71
C GLU A 707 35.89 47.25 78.31
N ASN A 708 36.09 48.38 78.99
CA ASN A 708 37.33 49.17 78.84
C ASN A 708 38.44 48.70 79.81
N GLU A 709 38.10 47.85 80.78
CA GLU A 709 39.02 47.12 81.65
C GLU A 709 38.55 45.67 81.77
N ALA A 710 39.33 44.76 81.18
CA ALA A 710 38.92 43.37 80.96
C ALA A 710 38.65 42.60 82.27
N GLY A 711 37.51 41.92 82.34
CA GLY A 711 37.04 41.12 83.46
C GLY A 711 36.52 41.93 84.65
N ILE A 712 36.39 43.25 84.50
CA ILE A 712 35.94 44.18 85.54
C ILE A 712 34.68 44.92 85.07
N GLY A 713 34.64 45.35 83.82
CA GLY A 713 33.53 46.08 83.23
C GLY A 713 34.00 47.38 82.58
N PHE A 714 33.05 48.27 82.32
CA PHE A 714 33.30 49.63 81.85
C PHE A 714 33.56 50.55 83.06
N ILE A 715 34.81 50.71 83.43
CA ILE A 715 35.26 51.48 84.59
C ILE A 715 35.34 52.98 84.30
N ASN A 716 34.97 53.83 85.27
CA ASN A 716 35.38 55.25 85.28
C ASN A 716 36.13 55.59 86.56
N ASN A 717 37.06 56.55 86.45
CA ASN A 717 37.74 57.13 87.61
C ASN A 717 36.81 58.11 88.31
N HIS A 718 36.73 58.06 89.64
CA HIS A 718 36.05 59.10 90.42
C HIS A 718 36.83 60.41 90.30
N MET A 719 36.13 61.53 90.12
CA MET A 719 36.76 62.86 90.11
C MET A 719 37.40 63.16 91.48
N VAL A 720 38.56 63.83 91.47
CA VAL A 720 39.32 64.16 92.68
C VAL A 720 39.59 65.66 92.82
N GLY A 721 39.85 66.12 94.03
CA GLY A 721 40.28 67.48 94.39
C GLY A 721 41.30 67.44 95.53
N ASN A 722 41.74 68.61 96.00
CA ASN A 722 42.77 68.72 97.03
C ASN A 722 42.26 69.53 98.23
N LEU A 723 42.67 69.17 99.45
CA LEU A 723 42.31 69.86 100.69
C LEU A 723 43.56 70.45 101.36
N LYS A 724 43.57 71.77 101.57
CA LYS A 724 44.59 72.48 102.35
C LYS A 724 44.00 72.97 103.67
N ILE A 725 44.61 72.65 104.81
CA ILE A 725 44.23 73.20 106.12
C ILE A 725 45.33 74.14 106.57
N VAL A 726 44.97 75.36 106.98
CA VAL A 726 45.89 76.39 107.45
C VAL A 726 45.52 76.77 108.87
N LYS A 727 46.45 76.54 109.80
CA LYS A 727 46.25 76.74 111.22
C LYS A 727 46.91 78.03 111.70
N SER A 728 46.19 78.79 112.51
CA SER A 728 46.67 79.95 113.24
C SER A 728 46.30 79.87 114.74
N SER A 729 46.96 80.68 115.57
CA SER A 729 46.61 80.83 116.99
C SER A 729 46.84 82.25 117.50
N SER A 730 46.18 82.61 118.60
CA SER A 730 46.30 83.93 119.23
C SER A 730 47.69 84.22 119.82
N ASP A 731 48.53 83.20 120.00
CA ASP A 731 49.91 83.33 120.51
C ASP A 731 50.99 82.99 119.47
N GLY A 732 50.59 82.76 118.21
CA GLY A 732 51.50 82.52 117.07
C GLY A 732 52.01 81.09 116.92
N ARG A 733 51.62 80.15 117.80
CA ARG A 733 51.95 78.72 117.64
C ARG A 733 51.05 78.06 116.60
N VAL A 734 51.65 77.43 115.58
CA VAL A 734 50.91 76.82 114.46
C VAL A 734 51.30 75.38 114.15
N GLU A 735 52.49 74.95 114.57
CA GLU A 735 53.03 73.60 114.31
C GLU A 735 52.52 72.55 115.31
N GLY A 736 52.23 71.36 114.78
CA GLY A 736 51.96 70.15 115.55
C GLY A 736 50.51 69.98 116.02
N PHE A 737 49.56 70.79 115.57
CA PHE A 737 48.13 70.61 115.85
C PHE A 737 47.57 69.47 114.99
N SER A 738 46.84 68.55 115.62
CA SER A 738 46.26 67.38 114.94
C SER A 738 44.86 67.68 114.39
N PHE A 739 44.61 67.33 113.12
CA PHE A 739 43.31 67.46 112.46
C PHE A 739 42.86 66.13 111.89
N ARG A 740 41.66 65.67 112.25
CA ARG A 740 41.00 64.52 111.63
C ARG A 740 40.14 65.00 110.48
N VAL A 741 40.32 64.41 109.31
CA VAL A 741 39.52 64.66 108.10
C VAL A 741 38.69 63.42 107.83
N THR A 742 37.36 63.55 107.93
CA THR A 742 36.42 62.45 107.72
C THR A 742 35.47 62.74 106.55
N GLY A 743 35.26 61.79 105.65
CA GLY A 743 34.34 61.84 104.50
C GLY A 743 33.69 60.47 104.24
N GLU A 744 32.91 60.36 103.15
CA GLU A 744 32.03 59.21 102.87
C GLU A 744 32.75 57.83 102.80
N ASN A 745 34.04 57.80 102.47
CA ASN A 745 34.91 56.62 102.56
C ASN A 745 36.36 56.98 102.93
N TYR A 746 36.53 58.03 103.73
CA TYR A 746 37.84 58.60 104.07
C TYR A 746 37.90 59.01 105.53
N ASP A 747 38.92 58.58 106.28
CA ASP A 747 39.07 58.91 107.71
C ASP A 747 40.53 58.84 108.13
N GLU A 748 41.19 60.00 108.11
CA GLU A 748 42.61 60.11 108.45
C GLU A 748 42.90 61.29 109.38
N VAL A 749 44.00 61.20 110.13
CA VAL A 749 44.47 62.26 111.05
C VAL A 749 45.82 62.78 110.57
N PHE A 750 45.88 64.10 110.38
CA PHE A 750 47.05 64.83 109.93
C PHE A 750 47.56 65.75 111.05
N LYS A 751 48.81 66.19 110.95
CA LYS A 751 49.39 67.19 111.86
C LYS A 751 49.91 68.37 111.07
N THR A 752 49.70 69.57 111.60
CA THR A 752 50.22 70.79 110.97
C THR A 752 51.73 70.82 110.97
N ASP A 753 52.31 71.21 109.83
CA ASP A 753 53.75 71.39 109.67
C ASP A 753 54.28 72.67 110.37
N ALA A 754 55.57 72.96 110.21
CA ALA A 754 56.21 74.16 110.80
C ALA A 754 55.58 75.49 110.35
N ASN A 755 54.86 75.51 109.22
CA ASN A 755 54.16 76.69 108.71
C ASN A 755 52.68 76.73 109.17
N GLY A 756 52.21 75.69 109.86
CA GLY A 756 50.81 75.56 110.26
C GLY A 756 49.92 74.91 109.21
N GLU A 757 50.48 74.27 108.18
CA GLU A 757 49.71 73.77 107.04
C GLU A 757 49.60 72.24 107.02
N ILE A 758 48.50 71.74 106.42
CA ILE A 758 48.29 70.35 105.99
C ILE A 758 47.82 70.41 104.54
N PHE A 759 48.37 69.55 103.67
CA PHE A 759 47.97 69.46 102.27
C PHE A 759 47.67 67.99 101.92
N ILE A 760 46.48 67.71 101.43
CA ILE A 760 46.01 66.38 101.05
C ILE A 760 45.62 66.42 99.57
N GLU A 761 46.32 65.65 98.75
CA GLU A 761 46.12 65.59 97.30
C GLU A 761 45.23 64.40 96.90
N GLY A 762 44.47 64.56 95.81
CA GLY A 762 43.78 63.44 95.16
C GLY A 762 42.64 62.84 95.97
N LEU A 763 41.99 63.63 96.82
CA LEU A 763 40.79 63.19 97.53
C LEU A 763 39.60 63.15 96.59
N ARG A 764 38.79 62.09 96.64
CA ARG A 764 37.52 62.02 95.89
C ARG A 764 36.67 63.26 96.19
N ILE A 765 36.07 63.86 95.17
CA ILE A 765 35.18 65.01 95.39
C ILE A 765 33.99 64.60 96.26
N GLY A 766 33.47 65.53 97.06
CA GLY A 766 32.43 65.22 98.04
C GLY A 766 32.65 65.96 99.36
N LYS A 767 31.84 65.61 100.36
CA LYS A 767 31.81 66.30 101.65
C LYS A 767 32.81 65.70 102.64
N TYR A 768 33.58 66.58 103.28
CA TYR A 768 34.55 66.25 104.32
C TYR A 768 34.33 67.14 105.55
N THR A 769 34.65 66.60 106.71
CA THR A 769 34.65 67.35 107.99
C THR A 769 36.08 67.40 108.51
N VAL A 770 36.59 68.61 108.73
CA VAL A 770 37.89 68.89 109.34
C VAL A 770 37.69 69.20 110.81
N THR A 771 38.16 68.32 111.69
CA THR A 771 38.02 68.45 113.15
C THR A 771 39.38 68.53 113.81
N GLU A 772 39.64 69.57 114.61
CA GLU A 772 40.83 69.59 115.46
C GLU A 772 40.71 68.54 116.56
N VAL A 773 41.73 67.70 116.70
CA VAL A 773 41.81 66.64 117.70
C VAL A 773 42.47 67.17 118.96
N GLU A 774 41.93 66.83 120.13
CA GLU A 774 42.55 67.19 121.40
C GLU A 774 43.83 66.39 121.63
N ASP A 775 44.95 67.09 121.82
CA ASP A 775 46.22 66.49 122.20
C ASP A 775 47.02 67.41 123.14
N GLU A 776 48.24 67.00 123.49
CA GLU A 776 49.14 67.77 124.34
C GLU A 776 49.46 69.16 123.78
N VAL A 777 49.40 69.34 122.46
CA VAL A 777 49.68 70.61 121.77
C VAL A 777 48.47 71.54 121.85
N SER A 778 47.25 71.02 121.69
CA SER A 778 46.02 71.81 121.70
C SER A 778 45.47 72.10 123.10
N ALA A 779 45.90 71.40 124.15
CA ALA A 779 45.31 71.48 125.51
C ALA A 779 45.29 72.88 126.14
N GLY A 780 46.20 73.78 125.73
CA GLY A 780 46.26 75.17 126.21
C GLY A 780 45.35 76.15 125.46
N TYR A 781 44.58 75.67 124.48
CA TYR A 781 43.80 76.48 123.56
C TYR A 781 42.30 76.14 123.64
N LYS A 782 41.45 77.13 123.35
CA LYS A 782 40.04 76.91 123.10
C LYS A 782 39.87 76.26 121.72
N ARG A 783 39.28 75.06 121.69
CA ARG A 783 39.04 74.30 120.46
C ARG A 783 38.03 75.01 119.56
N PRO A 784 38.28 75.12 118.23
CA PRO A 784 37.31 75.58 117.26
C PRO A 784 36.29 74.48 116.93
N ASP A 785 35.13 74.89 116.45
CA ASP A 785 34.12 73.96 115.96
C ASP A 785 34.62 73.24 114.68
N PRO A 786 34.21 71.98 114.42
CA PRO A 786 34.53 71.29 113.18
C PRO A 786 34.10 72.10 111.94
N VAL A 787 34.91 72.06 110.89
CA VAL A 787 34.60 72.73 109.62
C VAL A 787 34.15 71.68 108.60
N GLU A 788 32.91 71.82 108.13
CA GLU A 788 32.42 71.05 106.98
C GLU A 788 32.81 71.74 105.68
N VAL A 789 33.33 70.95 104.74
CA VAL A 789 33.74 71.40 103.42
C VAL A 789 33.30 70.43 102.34
N GLU A 790 33.11 70.94 101.13
CA GLU A 790 32.78 70.14 99.95
C GLU A 790 33.88 70.34 98.91
N LEU A 791 34.62 69.27 98.62
CA LEU A 791 35.63 69.27 97.56
C LEU A 791 34.92 69.17 96.21
N VAL A 792 35.32 70.05 95.29
CA VAL A 792 34.92 70.03 93.88
C VAL A 792 36.13 69.65 93.02
N ALA A 793 35.88 69.20 91.79
CA ALA A 793 36.90 68.59 90.94
C ALA A 793 38.04 69.56 90.60
N ASP A 794 39.28 69.05 90.63
CA ASP A 794 40.52 69.74 90.27
C ASP A 794 40.81 71.04 91.04
N GLU A 795 40.08 71.33 92.11
CA GLU A 795 40.28 72.50 92.95
C GLU A 795 41.03 72.17 94.24
N THR A 796 41.77 73.15 94.75
CA THR A 796 42.35 73.11 96.09
C THR A 796 41.53 73.95 97.04
N LEU A 797 40.78 73.31 97.93
CA LEU A 797 40.00 74.01 98.94
C LEU A 797 40.84 74.30 100.18
N THR A 798 40.90 75.56 100.62
CA THR A 798 41.65 75.96 101.82
C THR A 798 40.74 76.21 103.02
N VAL A 799 40.95 75.44 104.09
CA VAL A 799 40.27 75.57 105.39
C VAL A 799 41.17 76.29 106.37
N ASN A 800 40.77 77.47 106.82
CA ASN A 800 41.51 78.21 107.84
C ASN A 800 40.94 77.92 109.23
N VAL A 801 41.80 77.53 110.16
CA VAL A 801 41.44 77.22 111.55
C VAL A 801 42.23 78.12 112.50
N HIS A 802 41.56 78.72 113.49
CA HIS A 802 42.17 79.65 114.46
C HIS A 802 41.87 79.23 115.90
N ASN A 803 42.86 79.31 116.79
CA ASN A 803 42.70 78.96 118.21
C ASN A 803 43.12 80.10 119.16
N ASP A 804 42.32 80.34 120.21
CA ASP A 804 42.63 81.30 121.28
C ASP A 804 43.27 80.64 122.52
N LYS A 805 44.28 81.29 123.13
CA LYS A 805 44.97 80.85 124.37
C LYS A 805 44.28 81.36 125.65
N ILE A 806 44.29 80.58 126.74
CA ILE A 806 43.55 80.83 128.00
C ILE A 806 44.40 81.62 129.07
N THR A 807 43.87 82.63 129.81
CA THR A 807 44.58 83.47 130.87
C THR A 807 43.70 83.86 132.12
N ILE A 808 44.25 84.05 133.36
CA ILE A 808 43.51 84.31 134.67
C ILE A 808 44.24 85.29 135.68
N GLU A 809 43.56 86.24 136.41
CA GLU A 809 44.04 87.00 137.65
C GLU A 809 42.92 87.44 138.73
N GLU A 810 43.28 87.32 140.05
CA GLU A 810 42.84 87.61 141.50
C GLU A 810 41.49 88.19 142.15
N PRO A 811 41.13 87.86 143.47
CA PRO A 811 40.03 88.43 144.37
C PRO A 811 40.51 89.05 145.77
N PRO A 812 39.71 89.44 146.85
CA PRO A 812 38.28 89.84 147.10
C PRO A 812 38.02 91.11 148.01
N LYS A 813 36.74 91.49 148.29
CA LYS A 813 36.25 92.39 149.40
C LYS A 813 34.87 91.95 149.97
N THR A 814 34.63 92.14 151.28
CA THR A 814 33.38 91.81 152.04
C THR A 814 32.63 93.05 152.60
N GLY A 815 31.28 93.02 152.53
CA GLY A 815 30.32 93.52 153.56
C GLY A 815 29.70 94.94 153.47
N ASP A 816 28.36 95.03 153.29
CA ASP A 816 27.44 95.75 154.21
C ASP A 816 25.96 95.28 154.07
N ASN A 817 25.23 95.33 155.20
CA ASN A 817 23.93 94.77 155.55
C ASN A 817 22.84 95.87 155.64
N SER A 818 21.82 95.86 154.77
CA SER A 818 20.49 96.43 155.09
C SER A 818 19.42 96.07 154.05
N ASN A 819 18.92 94.82 154.06
CA ASN A 819 17.51 94.55 153.76
C ASN A 819 17.04 93.19 154.34
N MET A 820 16.44 93.26 155.54
CA MET A 820 15.86 92.13 156.28
C MET A 820 14.62 91.49 155.61
N GLY A 821 14.15 92.00 154.47
CA GLY A 821 13.14 91.33 153.63
C GLY A 821 13.70 90.15 152.81
N LEU A 822 15.00 90.16 152.52
CA LEU A 822 15.67 89.09 151.78
C LEU A 822 15.89 87.81 152.63
N TRP A 823 15.89 87.98 153.96
CA TRP A 823 16.09 86.90 154.94
C TRP A 823 14.83 86.11 155.29
N PHE A 824 13.63 86.56 154.88
CA PHE A 824 12.42 85.72 154.92
C PHE A 824 12.15 84.97 153.60
N GLY A 825 12.72 85.42 152.47
CA GLY A 825 12.65 84.70 151.19
C GLY A 825 13.55 83.47 151.11
N LEU A 826 14.66 83.47 151.86
CA LEU A 826 15.62 82.35 151.94
C LEU A 826 15.21 81.22 152.89
N LEU A 827 14.05 81.33 153.56
CA LEU A 827 13.47 80.23 154.34
C LEU A 827 12.59 79.29 153.51
N MET A 828 12.38 79.58 152.21
CA MET A 828 11.39 78.89 151.37
C MET A 828 11.95 78.07 150.20
N LEU A 829 13.21 78.21 149.79
CA LEU A 829 13.73 77.47 148.62
C LEU A 829 15.11 76.86 148.87
N SER A 830 15.33 76.40 150.11
CA SER A 830 16.27 75.34 150.48
C SER A 830 15.52 74.10 150.99
N CYS A 831 14.43 73.75 150.31
CA CYS A 831 13.91 72.39 150.30
C CYS A 831 14.31 71.74 148.98
N LEU A 832 14.98 70.59 149.10
CA LEU A 832 15.29 69.58 148.09
C LEU A 832 16.64 69.77 147.38
N GLY A 833 17.77 69.26 147.86
CA GLY A 833 17.98 68.36 149.00
C GLY A 833 17.55 66.92 148.73
N MET A 834 18.55 66.05 148.57
CA MET A 834 18.48 64.59 148.71
C MET A 834 17.92 63.75 147.55
N VAL A 835 18.82 62.85 147.12
CA VAL A 835 18.61 61.40 147.03
C VAL A 835 17.69 60.89 145.92
N GLY A 836 18.23 59.90 145.22
CA GLY A 836 17.43 58.73 144.87
C GLY A 836 17.65 58.32 143.44
N THR A 837 18.26 57.18 143.16
CA THR A 837 18.47 56.00 143.99
C THR A 837 19.46 55.16 143.16
N VAL A 838 20.58 54.70 143.72
CA VAL A 838 20.62 53.37 144.36
C VAL A 838 19.89 52.36 143.49
N ILE A 839 20.63 51.35 142.99
CA ILE A 839 20.13 50.11 142.33
C ILE A 839 20.39 50.13 140.81
N TYR A 840 21.02 49.15 140.16
CA TYR A 840 21.53 47.85 140.59
C TYR A 840 21.95 47.11 139.32
N GLY A 841 23.25 46.94 139.14
CA GLY A 841 23.72 45.69 138.56
C GLY A 841 23.25 44.55 139.47
N ARG A 842 22.26 43.79 138.98
CA ARG A 842 21.79 42.43 139.35
C ARG A 842 20.31 42.38 138.91
N ARG A 843 19.75 41.40 138.24
CA ARG A 843 19.78 39.95 138.35
C ARG A 843 19.31 39.48 136.97
N ARG A 844 20.09 38.66 136.28
CA ARG A 844 20.03 37.19 136.37
C ARG A 844 18.64 36.62 136.03
N ARG A 845 18.68 35.81 134.96
CA ARG A 845 18.00 34.52 134.76
C ARG A 845 16.56 34.51 134.24
N ARG A 846 16.48 33.76 133.12
CA ARG A 846 15.53 32.69 132.80
C ARG A 846 14.09 33.11 132.51
N LYS A 847 13.59 32.68 131.37
CA LYS A 847 12.96 31.36 131.15
C LYS A 847 12.64 31.28 129.64
N ASP A 848 13.15 30.33 128.86
CA ASP A 848 12.83 28.89 128.82
C ASP A 848 11.35 28.59 129.08
N ALA A 849 10.61 28.25 128.02
CA ALA A 849 9.82 27.04 127.96
C ALA A 849 9.33 26.81 126.51
N GLU A 850 9.74 25.68 125.95
CA GLU A 850 9.11 24.97 124.82
C GLU A 850 7.59 24.85 125.03
N VAL A 851 6.81 25.00 123.96
CA VAL A 851 6.06 23.93 123.27
C VAL A 851 5.94 24.31 121.80
#